data_AF-A0A0C5VEK1-F1
#
_entry.id   AF-A0A0C5VEK1-F1
#
_cell.length_a   1.000
_cell.length_b   1.000
_cell.length_c   1.000
_cell.angle_alpha   90.00
_cell.angle_beta   90.00
_cell.angle_gamma   90.00
#
_symmetry.space_group_name_H-M   'P 1'
#
loop_
_entity.id
_entity.type
_entity.pdbx_description
1 polymer ?
#
loop_
_entity_poly.entity_id
_entity_poly.type
_entity_poly.pdbx_seq_one_letter_code
_entity_poly.pdbx_strand_id
1 'polypeptide(L)'
;MRSIVVIMGMLLGTLSLANTFHPDIPLLNGEGKPWQAGEAVSQAQSCGQCHDQSFIHHTMDQPHILKMTEQQRFAWRLGIQPELPERTESQCLLCHAPEQKQLTVLADPQGVVNAADLSLGSPTSEACGRCHSAVQTDVSRPFVLPELNLDNHAAFTGEMYVAQRISRSAINIADKQVLNFSFDIHAERVLSCADCHAAANNPTAPQGLSADSKTVKYDPRGLSAHDFLRQPDHGFTAALPCSECHDAGQSHQWLPYQDQHFSRLSCESCHSSWIAGPALAAVNLDTDPAELQWRGITEELVTGYQAWLLPDEQGRLAPFNLIAVTENGATRTIAKAIHHNVNTQTAVRACQDCHSDQSKLLQPITQAPVNLTLPAGFVVADGLPDLTAAGIYLLGSNAVPMADWLGLALLVATVAGVFAHGMGRYLAWRRLGAHREPRRRVYMYSRYERLWHWLQAAAILLLLITGAVIHKPYLFAWISFPYMVQIHNVLGFILLVNAVLALFYHLASGEIRQFIPMPADLFVRMFEQIRFYTSGIFKGAPHPFEKTPEQKLNPLQKIAYFGLLNALLPAQMLTGLLIWGAQRWPELAMTFGGLVWLGPVHTFLAWAFVAFLVMHIYLTTTSGPKLTSGIKAMVEGWEEVEVTEEHTS
;
A
#
# COMPACT_ATOMS: atom_id res chain seq x y z
N MET A 1 -9.04 -54.30 -27.09
CA MET A 1 -8.12 -53.18 -26.75
C MET A 1 -8.51 -52.36 -25.51
N ARG A 2 -9.63 -52.63 -24.81
CA ARG A 2 -9.99 -51.91 -23.55
C ARG A 2 -9.66 -52.67 -22.25
N SER A 3 -9.17 -53.91 -22.34
CA SER A 3 -8.91 -54.76 -21.16
C SER A 3 -7.43 -54.84 -20.75
N ILE A 4 -6.51 -54.27 -21.53
CA ILE A 4 -5.06 -54.30 -21.25
C ILE A 4 -4.60 -53.08 -20.44
N VAL A 5 -5.35 -51.96 -20.48
CA VAL A 5 -5.00 -50.73 -19.74
C VAL A 5 -5.40 -50.80 -18.26
N VAL A 6 -6.33 -51.69 -17.88
CA VAL A 6 -6.78 -51.81 -16.48
C VAL A 6 -5.83 -52.66 -15.63
N ILE A 7 -5.07 -53.59 -16.23
CA ILE A 7 -4.14 -54.45 -15.47
C ILE A 7 -2.82 -53.72 -15.17
N MET A 8 -2.43 -52.72 -15.95
CA MET A 8 -1.18 -51.96 -15.71
C MET A 8 -1.32 -50.86 -14.64
N GLY A 9 -2.55 -50.52 -14.23
CA GLY A 9 -2.84 -49.56 -13.16
C GLY A 9 -2.88 -50.15 -11.75
N MET A 10 -2.88 -51.48 -11.59
CA MET A 10 -2.89 -52.15 -10.27
C MET A 10 -1.50 -52.65 -9.82
N LEU A 11 -0.46 -52.45 -10.63
CA LEU A 11 0.92 -52.88 -10.35
C LEU A 11 1.89 -51.71 -10.13
N LEU A 12 1.41 -50.48 -10.06
CA LEU A 12 2.14 -49.35 -9.48
C LEU A 12 1.91 -49.34 -7.96
N GLY A 13 2.24 -50.45 -7.31
CA GLY A 13 2.68 -50.37 -5.93
C GLY A 13 3.86 -49.40 -5.92
N THR A 14 3.82 -48.45 -5.00
CA THR A 14 4.90 -47.50 -4.72
C THR A 14 6.25 -48.20 -4.78
N LEU A 15 6.92 -48.12 -5.92
CA LEU A 15 8.36 -48.35 -6.01
C LEU A 15 8.96 -47.18 -5.25
N SER A 16 9.02 -47.33 -3.91
CA SER A 16 10.02 -46.67 -3.10
C SER A 16 11.35 -47.02 -3.77
N LEU A 17 11.91 -46.07 -4.51
CA LEU A 17 13.28 -46.18 -4.98
C LEU A 17 14.09 -46.37 -3.70
N ALA A 18 14.58 -47.59 -3.47
CA ALA A 18 15.43 -47.90 -2.34
C ALA A 18 16.55 -46.87 -2.34
N ASN A 19 16.54 -46.07 -1.29
CA ASN A 19 17.32 -44.86 -1.22
C ASN A 19 18.80 -45.22 -1.10
N THR A 20 19.61 -44.91 -2.12
CA THR A 20 21.04 -45.24 -2.16
C THR A 20 21.94 -44.18 -1.54
N PHE A 21 21.40 -43.05 -1.07
CA PHE A 21 22.17 -41.95 -0.51
C PHE A 21 22.30 -42.02 1.02
N HIS A 22 21.40 -42.73 1.71
CA HIS A 22 21.56 -43.08 3.11
C HIS A 22 22.00 -44.53 3.24
N PRO A 23 23.10 -44.85 3.94
CA PRO A 23 23.34 -46.20 4.40
C PRO A 23 22.36 -46.53 5.54
N ASP A 24 22.22 -47.81 5.86
CA ASP A 24 21.59 -48.22 7.11
C ASP A 24 22.36 -47.60 8.29
N ILE A 25 21.63 -47.01 9.25
CA ILE A 25 22.23 -46.20 10.33
C ILE A 25 22.26 -47.01 11.62
N PRO A 26 23.44 -47.36 12.15
CA PRO A 26 23.54 -47.94 13.48
C PRO A 26 23.24 -46.88 14.54
N LEU A 27 22.35 -47.21 15.47
CA LEU A 27 22.07 -46.38 16.62
C LEU A 27 23.24 -46.37 17.57
N LEU A 28 23.62 -45.17 18.01
CA LEU A 28 24.66 -44.97 19.02
C LEU A 28 24.07 -44.36 20.29
N ASN A 29 24.68 -44.67 21.43
CA ASN A 29 24.41 -44.00 22.70
C ASN A 29 25.27 -42.73 22.86
N GLY A 30 25.11 -42.02 23.98
CA GLY A 30 25.86 -40.77 24.25
C GLY A 30 27.38 -40.90 24.32
N GLU A 31 27.90 -42.13 24.46
CA GLU A 31 29.35 -42.42 24.43
C GLU A 31 29.84 -42.77 23.01
N GLY A 32 28.96 -42.74 22.00
CA GLY A 32 29.27 -43.14 20.63
C GLY A 32 29.41 -44.65 20.42
N LYS A 33 28.93 -45.47 21.37
CA LYS A 33 28.93 -46.93 21.26
C LYS A 33 27.59 -47.43 20.69
N PRO A 34 27.56 -48.62 20.05
CA PRO A 34 26.32 -49.23 19.59
C PRO A 34 25.27 -49.30 20.70
N TRP A 35 24.11 -48.70 20.44
CA TRP A 35 22.99 -48.63 21.36
C TRP A 35 22.51 -50.03 21.75
N GLN A 36 22.18 -50.21 23.03
CA GLN A 36 21.53 -51.40 23.54
C GLN A 36 20.11 -51.09 24.03
N ALA A 37 19.21 -52.08 23.97
CA ALA A 37 17.83 -51.92 24.42
C ALA A 37 17.78 -51.43 25.89
N GLY A 38 17.15 -50.28 26.12
CA GLY A 38 17.07 -49.61 27.42
C GLY A 38 18.04 -48.44 27.62
N GLU A 39 19.00 -48.24 26.71
CA GLU A 39 19.87 -47.06 26.69
C GLU A 39 19.20 -45.86 26.01
N ALA A 40 19.66 -44.65 26.34
CA ALA A 40 19.29 -43.45 25.59
C ALA A 40 20.04 -43.40 24.25
N VAL A 41 19.31 -43.14 23.17
CA VAL A 41 19.90 -42.96 21.82
C VAL A 41 20.40 -41.53 21.65
N SER A 42 21.61 -41.40 21.11
CA SER A 42 22.21 -40.12 20.71
C SER A 42 22.05 -39.94 19.20
N GLN A 43 21.15 -39.04 18.79
CA GLN A 43 20.91 -38.73 17.38
C GLN A 43 22.10 -37.99 16.75
N ALA A 44 22.78 -37.12 17.51
CA ALA A 44 23.98 -36.44 17.07
C ALA A 44 25.12 -37.43 16.79
N GLN A 45 25.33 -38.44 17.63
CA GLN A 45 26.34 -39.46 17.37
C GLN A 45 25.91 -40.40 16.23
N SER A 46 24.63 -40.79 16.19
CA SER A 46 24.12 -41.70 15.14
C SER A 46 24.18 -41.05 13.75
N CYS A 47 23.65 -39.84 13.60
CA CYS A 47 23.63 -39.11 12.32
C CYS A 47 24.97 -38.40 12.02
N GLY A 48 25.76 -38.08 13.05
CA GLY A 48 27.04 -37.38 12.94
C GLY A 48 28.16 -38.16 12.23
N GLN A 49 27.93 -39.44 11.96
CA GLN A 49 28.82 -40.24 11.12
C GLN A 49 28.85 -39.74 9.66
N CYS A 50 27.74 -39.14 9.20
CA CYS A 50 27.59 -38.64 7.83
C CYS A 50 27.38 -37.12 7.76
N HIS A 51 26.83 -36.51 8.80
CA HIS A 51 26.55 -35.07 8.86
C HIS A 51 27.47 -34.34 9.85
N ASP A 52 27.84 -33.10 9.54
CA ASP A 52 28.53 -32.22 10.47
C ASP A 52 27.52 -31.68 11.50
N GLN A 53 27.31 -32.46 12.56
CA GLN A 53 26.34 -32.10 13.59
C GLN A 53 26.73 -30.82 14.33
N SER A 54 28.03 -30.55 14.47
CA SER A 54 28.49 -29.31 15.07
C SER A 54 28.03 -28.13 14.23
N PHE A 55 28.29 -28.13 12.92
CA PHE A 55 27.83 -27.07 12.02
C PHE A 55 26.29 -26.92 12.05
N ILE A 56 25.57 -28.04 11.93
CA ILE A 56 24.10 -28.04 11.93
C ILE A 56 23.54 -27.43 13.23
N HIS A 57 24.05 -27.84 14.39
CA HIS A 57 23.60 -27.33 15.69
C HIS A 57 23.94 -25.86 15.91
N HIS A 58 25.06 -25.39 15.37
CA HIS A 58 25.45 -23.97 15.47
C HIS A 58 24.66 -23.06 14.52
N THR A 59 24.12 -23.59 13.42
CA THR A 59 23.31 -22.83 12.46
C THR A 59 21.83 -22.79 12.83
N MET A 60 21.33 -23.76 13.59
CA MET A 60 19.97 -23.74 14.12
C MET A 60 19.71 -22.50 15.00
N ASP A 61 18.51 -21.93 14.87
CA ASP A 61 18.07 -20.85 15.75
C ASP A 61 17.97 -21.32 17.23
N GLN A 62 17.95 -20.36 18.16
CA GLN A 62 17.88 -20.67 19.59
C GLN A 62 16.64 -21.50 19.99
N PRO A 63 15.41 -21.12 19.61
CA PRO A 63 14.21 -21.94 19.83
C PRO A 63 14.33 -23.42 19.42
N HIS A 64 15.08 -23.74 18.37
CA HIS A 64 15.23 -25.11 17.87
C HIS A 64 16.30 -25.95 18.59
N ILE A 65 17.20 -25.34 19.38
CA ILE A 65 18.29 -26.03 20.08
C ILE A 65 18.15 -26.09 21.61
N LEU A 66 17.16 -25.38 22.16
CA LEU A 66 16.91 -25.30 23.60
C LEU A 66 15.79 -26.26 24.01
N LYS A 67 16.04 -27.10 25.02
CA LYS A 67 15.00 -27.93 25.62
C LYS A 67 14.14 -27.10 26.56
N MET A 68 13.06 -26.57 26.01
CA MET A 68 12.06 -25.81 26.76
C MET A 68 10.86 -26.69 27.13
N THR A 69 10.23 -26.43 28.26
CA THR A 69 8.85 -26.88 28.53
C THR A 69 7.85 -26.04 27.72
N GLU A 70 6.60 -26.48 27.62
CA GLU A 70 5.53 -25.69 26.97
C GLU A 70 5.40 -24.30 27.60
N GLN A 71 5.47 -24.20 28.93
CA GLN A 71 5.42 -22.94 29.66
C GLN A 71 6.62 -22.04 29.36
N GLN A 72 7.83 -22.60 29.25
CA GLN A 72 9.02 -21.85 28.89
C GLN A 72 8.95 -21.35 27.44
N ARG A 73 8.45 -22.16 26.49
CA ARG A 73 8.24 -21.72 25.10
C ARG A 73 7.17 -20.63 25.01
N PHE A 74 6.09 -20.75 25.76
CA PHE A 74 5.07 -19.72 25.86
C PHE A 74 5.64 -18.39 26.37
N ALA A 75 6.36 -18.43 27.50
CA ALA A 75 7.03 -17.26 28.06
C ALA A 75 8.03 -16.64 27.06
N TRP A 76 8.86 -17.47 26.41
CA TRP A 76 9.77 -17.05 25.35
C TRP A 76 9.05 -16.31 24.22
N ARG A 77 7.94 -16.87 23.72
CA ARG A 77 7.13 -16.24 22.67
C ARG A 77 6.49 -14.94 23.14
N LEU A 78 6.24 -14.75 24.43
CA LEU A 78 5.81 -13.46 25.01
C LEU A 78 6.96 -12.44 25.17
N GLY A 79 8.19 -12.82 24.80
CA GLY A 79 9.37 -12.00 25.00
C GLY A 79 9.81 -11.95 26.47
N ILE A 80 9.47 -12.98 27.25
CA ILE A 80 10.02 -13.23 28.58
C ILE A 80 11.17 -14.20 28.39
N GLN A 81 12.39 -13.75 28.64
CA GLN A 81 13.57 -14.60 28.51
C GLN A 81 13.63 -15.52 29.74
N PRO A 82 13.43 -16.85 29.60
CA PRO A 82 13.72 -17.78 30.67
C PRO A 82 15.24 -17.80 30.91
N GLU A 83 15.68 -18.24 32.09
CA GLU A 83 17.08 -18.65 32.27
C GLU A 83 17.42 -19.65 31.14
N LEU A 84 18.51 -19.38 30.40
CA LEU A 84 18.88 -20.15 29.21
C LEU A 84 18.95 -21.64 29.58
N PRO A 85 18.03 -22.48 29.07
CA PRO A 85 18.07 -23.91 29.32
C PRO A 85 19.39 -24.49 28.81
N GLU A 86 19.82 -25.62 29.35
CA GLU A 86 20.94 -26.36 28.77
C GLU A 86 20.67 -26.63 27.28
N ARG A 87 21.66 -26.33 26.43
CA ARG A 87 21.62 -26.73 25.03
C ARG A 87 21.50 -28.24 24.96
N THR A 88 20.49 -28.72 24.27
CA THR A 88 20.33 -30.16 24.06
C THR A 88 20.91 -30.59 22.73
N GLU A 89 21.21 -31.89 22.68
CA GLU A 89 21.58 -32.57 21.46
C GLU A 89 20.50 -32.40 20.36
N SER A 90 20.93 -32.26 19.10
CA SER A 90 20.02 -32.11 17.95
C SER A 90 19.06 -33.29 17.83
N GLN A 91 17.75 -33.02 17.82
CA GLN A 91 16.73 -34.03 17.58
C GLN A 91 16.30 -34.06 16.10
N CYS A 92 17.19 -34.53 15.23
CA CYS A 92 16.98 -34.56 13.78
C CYS A 92 15.64 -35.21 13.36
N LEU A 93 15.25 -36.31 14.02
CA LEU A 93 14.00 -37.01 13.69
C LEU A 93 12.73 -36.20 13.96
N LEU A 94 12.78 -35.21 14.85
CA LEU A 94 11.61 -34.37 15.10
C LEU A 94 11.15 -33.67 13.82
N CYS A 95 12.10 -33.36 12.92
CA CYS A 95 11.86 -32.68 11.66
C CYS A 95 11.87 -33.63 10.45
N HIS A 96 12.67 -34.71 10.49
CA HIS A 96 12.88 -35.61 9.36
C HIS A 96 12.10 -36.94 9.42
N ALA A 97 11.45 -37.29 10.54
CA ALA A 97 10.64 -38.51 10.61
C ALA A 97 9.18 -38.25 10.16
N PRO A 98 8.64 -39.00 9.19
CA PRO A 98 7.29 -38.78 8.67
C PRO A 98 6.17 -39.04 9.70
N GLU A 99 6.38 -39.91 10.70
CA GLU A 99 5.31 -40.37 11.61
C GLU A 99 5.64 -40.22 13.12
N GLN A 100 6.53 -39.30 13.51
CA GLN A 100 6.97 -39.12 14.92
C GLN A 100 7.49 -40.41 15.60
N LYS A 101 7.91 -41.40 14.81
CA LYS A 101 8.52 -42.61 15.35
C LYS A 101 9.83 -42.23 16.02
N GLN A 102 10.00 -42.62 17.28
CA GLN A 102 11.29 -42.52 17.96
C GLN A 102 12.29 -43.41 17.20
N LEU A 103 13.57 -43.01 17.19
CA LEU A 103 14.62 -43.74 16.47
C LEU A 103 14.71 -45.21 16.96
N THR A 104 14.39 -45.47 18.24
CA THR A 104 14.27 -46.80 18.86
C THR A 104 13.14 -47.67 18.29
N VAL A 105 12.09 -47.06 17.73
CA VAL A 105 10.95 -47.75 17.10
C VAL A 105 11.23 -48.03 15.62
N LEU A 106 12.12 -47.24 15.01
CA LEU A 106 12.58 -47.41 13.63
C LEU A 106 13.73 -48.41 13.49
N ALA A 107 14.42 -48.72 14.58
CA ALA A 107 15.53 -49.64 14.56
C ALA A 107 15.08 -51.11 14.60
N ASP A 108 15.80 -51.94 13.86
CA ASP A 108 15.68 -53.40 13.93
C ASP A 108 16.21 -53.95 15.29
N PRO A 109 16.06 -55.25 15.58
CA PRO A 109 16.57 -55.86 16.81
C PRO A 109 18.09 -55.75 17.00
N GLN A 110 18.84 -55.38 15.97
CA GLN A 110 20.28 -55.16 15.98
C GLN A 110 20.63 -53.68 16.23
N GLY A 111 19.63 -52.80 16.41
CA GLY A 111 19.83 -51.38 16.65
C GLY A 111 20.19 -50.62 15.38
N VAL A 112 19.72 -51.06 14.21
CA VAL A 112 19.98 -50.43 12.92
C VAL A 112 18.68 -49.90 12.32
N VAL A 113 18.68 -48.64 11.90
CA VAL A 113 17.56 -48.02 11.17
C VAL A 113 17.77 -48.23 9.68
N ASN A 114 16.78 -48.81 9.01
CA ASN A 114 16.86 -49.03 7.57
C ASN A 114 16.80 -47.69 6.82
N ALA A 115 17.65 -47.53 5.82
CA ALA A 115 17.69 -46.32 5.00
C ALA A 115 16.36 -45.98 4.31
N ALA A 116 15.52 -46.97 4.03
CA ALA A 116 14.21 -46.79 3.41
C ALA A 116 13.16 -46.19 4.37
N ASP A 117 13.39 -46.24 5.68
CA ASP A 117 12.46 -45.74 6.70
C ASP A 117 12.70 -44.26 7.04
N LEU A 118 13.72 -43.64 6.46
CA LEU A 118 14.05 -42.22 6.61
C LEU A 118 13.79 -41.47 5.30
N SER A 119 13.13 -40.31 5.37
CA SER A 119 12.93 -39.47 4.20
C SER A 119 14.21 -38.66 3.90
N LEU A 120 14.63 -38.65 2.63
CA LEU A 120 15.64 -37.71 2.14
C LEU A 120 14.96 -36.49 1.57
N GLY A 121 14.94 -35.43 2.36
CA GLY A 121 14.47 -34.14 1.93
C GLY A 121 14.48 -33.15 3.06
N SER A 122 14.16 -31.91 2.71
CA SER A 122 13.80 -30.90 3.69
C SER A 122 12.65 -31.40 4.57
N PRO A 123 12.54 -30.91 5.81
CA PRO A 123 11.41 -31.21 6.68
C PRO A 123 10.08 -30.96 5.95
N THR A 124 9.14 -31.90 6.08
CA THR A 124 7.79 -31.71 5.55
C THR A 124 7.09 -30.54 6.27
N SER A 125 6.15 -29.88 5.61
CA SER A 125 5.36 -28.81 6.23
C SER A 125 4.65 -29.29 7.50
N GLU A 126 4.11 -30.52 7.50
CA GLU A 126 3.50 -31.15 8.68
C GLU A 126 4.48 -31.35 9.83
N ALA A 127 5.78 -31.58 9.55
CA ALA A 127 6.81 -31.66 10.59
C ALA A 127 7.05 -30.28 11.23
N CYS A 128 7.12 -29.21 10.44
CA CYS A 128 7.16 -27.83 10.94
C CYS A 128 5.90 -27.51 11.77
N GLY A 129 4.74 -27.98 11.30
CA GLY A 129 3.45 -27.86 11.97
C GLY A 129 3.35 -28.52 13.35
N ARG A 130 4.31 -29.34 13.77
CA ARG A 130 4.31 -29.91 15.13
C ARG A 130 4.53 -28.85 16.21
N CYS A 131 5.35 -27.83 15.91
CA CYS A 131 5.64 -26.73 16.83
C CYS A 131 5.01 -25.41 16.36
N HIS A 132 4.87 -25.22 15.05
CA HIS A 132 4.23 -24.03 14.48
C HIS A 132 2.70 -24.16 14.44
N SER A 133 2.14 -25.39 14.49
CA SER A 133 0.71 -25.73 14.43
C SER A 133 -0.06 -25.18 13.22
N ALA A 134 -1.29 -25.65 13.05
CA ALA A 134 -2.18 -25.23 11.96
C ALA A 134 -1.56 -25.36 10.55
N VAL A 135 -0.80 -26.43 10.34
CA VAL A 135 -0.24 -26.79 9.03
C VAL A 135 -0.90 -28.07 8.52
N GLN A 136 -1.46 -28.04 7.32
CA GLN A 136 -1.99 -29.23 6.66
C GLN A 136 -1.99 -29.07 5.14
N THR A 137 -1.17 -29.87 4.45
CA THR A 137 -1.15 -29.88 2.98
C THR A 137 -2.09 -30.94 2.38
N ASP A 138 -2.39 -32.01 3.12
CA ASP A 138 -3.35 -33.03 2.71
C ASP A 138 -4.79 -32.49 2.73
N VAL A 139 -5.40 -32.35 1.56
CA VAL A 139 -6.78 -31.85 1.40
C VAL A 139 -7.84 -32.93 1.59
N SER A 140 -7.46 -34.21 1.65
CA SER A 140 -8.40 -35.34 1.75
C SER A 140 -9.00 -35.47 3.15
N ARG A 141 -8.31 -34.96 4.17
CA ARG A 141 -8.76 -34.95 5.57
C ARG A 141 -9.33 -33.57 5.93
N PRO A 142 -10.55 -33.48 6.48
CA PRO A 142 -11.07 -32.21 7.00
C PRO A 142 -10.13 -31.63 8.07
N PHE A 143 -9.66 -30.40 7.87
CA PHE A 143 -8.81 -29.71 8.83
C PHE A 143 -9.61 -29.33 10.07
N VAL A 144 -9.13 -29.76 11.23
CA VAL A 144 -9.68 -29.41 12.55
C VAL A 144 -8.75 -28.37 13.16
N LEU A 145 -9.33 -27.39 13.85
CA LEU A 145 -8.54 -26.41 14.57
C LEU A 145 -7.73 -27.13 15.66
N PRO A 146 -6.41 -26.97 15.73
CA PRO A 146 -5.62 -27.56 16.80
C PRO A 146 -6.07 -27.00 18.14
N GLU A 147 -5.87 -27.76 19.22
CA GLU A 147 -6.11 -27.25 20.57
C GLU A 147 -5.35 -25.95 20.77
N LEU A 148 -6.09 -24.89 21.10
CA LEU A 148 -5.54 -23.57 21.40
C LEU A 148 -4.84 -23.62 22.75
N ASN A 149 -3.59 -24.07 22.74
CA ASN A 149 -2.76 -24.20 23.92
C ASN A 149 -1.56 -23.23 23.85
N LEU A 150 -0.82 -23.16 24.95
CA LEU A 150 0.24 -22.17 25.18
C LEU A 150 1.45 -22.34 24.25
N ASP A 151 1.57 -23.45 23.52
CA ASP A 151 2.82 -23.83 22.87
C ASP A 151 2.83 -23.72 21.34
N ASN A 152 1.83 -23.07 20.76
CA ASN A 152 1.65 -23.14 19.32
C ASN A 152 1.72 -21.74 18.67
N HIS A 153 2.42 -21.61 17.54
CA HIS A 153 2.63 -20.30 16.88
C HIS A 153 1.30 -19.74 16.36
N ALA A 154 0.41 -20.60 15.85
CA ALA A 154 -0.92 -20.21 15.39
C ALA A 154 -1.76 -19.52 16.48
N ALA A 155 -1.56 -19.83 17.77
CA ALA A 155 -2.24 -19.12 18.86
C ALA A 155 -1.79 -17.66 18.96
N PHE A 156 -0.58 -17.32 18.55
CA PHE A 156 -0.07 -15.96 18.64
C PHE A 156 -0.48 -15.09 17.44
N THR A 157 -0.79 -15.69 16.29
CA THR A 157 -0.99 -14.95 15.03
C THR A 157 -2.25 -15.34 14.27
N GLY A 158 -2.95 -16.41 14.66
CA GLY A 158 -4.10 -16.96 13.92
C GLY A 158 -3.75 -17.52 12.54
N GLU A 159 -2.47 -17.69 12.24
CA GLU A 159 -1.97 -18.18 10.96
C GLU A 159 -2.28 -19.67 10.77
N MET A 160 -2.61 -20.04 9.53
CA MET A 160 -3.00 -21.37 9.11
C MET A 160 -2.40 -21.64 7.72
N TYR A 161 -1.35 -22.46 7.69
CA TYR A 161 -0.76 -22.95 6.45
C TYR A 161 -1.51 -24.20 5.97
N VAL A 162 -2.74 -24.00 5.48
CA VAL A 162 -3.66 -25.09 5.15
C VAL A 162 -4.13 -25.00 3.70
N ALA A 163 -3.88 -26.07 2.95
CA ALA A 163 -4.22 -26.18 1.53
C ALA A 163 -5.73 -26.36 1.28
N GLN A 164 -6.44 -26.88 2.29
CA GLN A 164 -7.86 -27.15 2.19
C GLN A 164 -8.68 -25.85 2.13
N ARG A 165 -9.73 -25.86 1.31
CA ARG A 165 -10.71 -24.78 1.29
C ARG A 165 -11.39 -24.63 2.66
N ILE A 166 -11.57 -23.39 3.11
CA ILE A 166 -12.21 -23.08 4.39
C ILE A 166 -13.61 -23.72 4.48
N SER A 167 -14.39 -23.65 3.40
CA SER A 167 -15.73 -24.26 3.34
C SER A 167 -15.75 -25.78 3.55
N ARG A 168 -14.63 -26.48 3.35
CA ARG A 168 -14.47 -27.93 3.54
C ARG A 168 -13.77 -28.34 4.83
N SER A 169 -13.27 -27.38 5.59
CA SER A 169 -12.67 -27.64 6.90
C SER A 169 -13.69 -28.25 7.86
N ALA A 170 -13.23 -28.80 8.99
CA ALA A 170 -14.08 -29.15 10.11
C ALA A 170 -14.30 -27.96 11.08
N ILE A 171 -13.70 -26.80 10.80
CA ILE A 171 -13.79 -25.61 11.68
C ILE A 171 -15.18 -25.00 11.63
N ASN A 172 -15.73 -24.65 12.80
CA ASN A 172 -16.96 -23.88 12.92
C ASN A 172 -16.68 -22.38 12.70
N ILE A 173 -16.55 -21.96 11.43
CA ILE A 173 -16.24 -20.57 11.06
C ILE A 173 -17.48 -19.81 10.57
N ALA A 174 -17.57 -18.53 10.91
CA ALA A 174 -18.63 -17.64 10.45
C ALA A 174 -18.66 -17.58 8.92
N ASP A 175 -19.86 -17.59 8.35
CA ASP A 175 -20.08 -17.52 6.90
C ASP A 175 -19.33 -18.58 6.07
N LYS A 176 -18.99 -19.73 6.69
CA LYS A 176 -18.19 -20.82 6.09
C LYS A 176 -18.60 -21.20 4.66
N GLN A 177 -19.89 -21.18 4.37
CA GLN A 177 -20.44 -21.60 3.07
C GLN A 177 -20.00 -20.71 1.90
N VAL A 178 -19.65 -19.44 2.16
CA VAL A 178 -19.18 -18.51 1.12
C VAL A 178 -17.65 -18.44 1.02
N LEU A 179 -16.92 -19.03 1.98
CA LEU A 179 -15.45 -19.05 2.03
C LEU A 179 -14.87 -20.16 1.15
N ASN A 180 -15.02 -20.01 -0.17
CA ASN A 180 -14.62 -21.00 -1.19
C ASN A 180 -13.17 -20.85 -1.68
N PHE A 181 -12.24 -20.70 -0.74
CA PHE A 181 -10.80 -20.56 -0.97
C PHE A 181 -10.00 -21.25 0.15
N SER A 182 -8.73 -21.56 -0.09
CA SER A 182 -7.83 -22.12 0.95
C SER A 182 -7.49 -21.10 2.03
N PHE A 183 -7.04 -21.58 3.19
CA PHE A 183 -6.51 -20.69 4.24
C PHE A 183 -5.26 -19.97 3.75
N ASP A 184 -4.36 -20.69 3.07
CA ASP A 184 -3.16 -20.12 2.45
C ASP A 184 -3.01 -20.63 1.01
N ILE A 185 -2.78 -19.71 0.07
CA ILE A 185 -2.63 -20.05 -1.35
C ILE A 185 -1.34 -20.83 -1.62
N HIS A 186 -0.29 -20.64 -0.84
CA HIS A 186 0.98 -21.35 -1.03
C HIS A 186 0.81 -22.83 -0.70
N ALA A 187 0.10 -23.13 0.38
CA ALA A 187 -0.27 -24.50 0.74
C ALA A 187 -1.14 -25.15 -0.35
N GLU A 188 -2.13 -24.42 -0.89
CA GLU A 188 -2.97 -24.92 -2.00
C GLU A 188 -2.14 -25.23 -3.26
N ARG A 189 -1.06 -24.47 -3.48
CA ARG A 189 -0.12 -24.66 -4.60
C ARG A 189 0.99 -25.66 -4.31
N VAL A 190 0.91 -26.37 -3.18
CA VAL A 190 1.87 -27.42 -2.78
C VAL A 190 3.29 -26.87 -2.63
N LEU A 191 3.41 -25.59 -2.26
CA LEU A 191 4.68 -25.09 -1.74
C LEU A 191 4.87 -25.65 -0.33
N SER A 192 6.10 -26.03 0.00
CA SER A 192 6.47 -26.47 1.34
C SER A 192 7.00 -25.30 2.16
N CYS A 193 6.92 -25.40 3.50
CA CYS A 193 7.55 -24.42 4.39
C CYS A 193 9.04 -24.22 4.06
N ALA A 194 9.76 -25.31 3.73
CA ALA A 194 11.19 -25.27 3.41
C ALA A 194 11.51 -24.69 2.02
N ASP A 195 10.53 -24.52 1.14
CA ASP A 195 10.73 -23.84 -0.14
C ASP A 195 10.82 -22.32 0.06
N CYS A 196 10.08 -21.79 1.04
CA CYS A 196 10.13 -20.38 1.43
C CYS A 196 11.21 -20.12 2.49
N HIS A 197 11.32 -21.00 3.49
CA HIS A 197 12.36 -20.98 4.51
C HIS A 197 13.49 -21.90 4.08
N ALA A 198 14.22 -21.54 3.03
CA ALA A 198 15.30 -22.38 2.54
C ALA A 198 16.53 -22.29 3.45
N ALA A 199 17.30 -23.39 3.53
CA ALA A 199 18.64 -23.36 4.10
C ALA A 199 19.50 -22.31 3.38
N ALA A 200 20.21 -21.47 4.14
CA ALA A 200 20.98 -20.36 3.57
C ALA A 200 22.11 -20.82 2.62
N ASN A 201 22.53 -22.07 2.70
CA ASN A 201 23.52 -22.68 1.81
C ASN A 201 22.91 -23.71 0.82
N ASN A 202 21.60 -23.68 0.61
CA ASN A 202 20.94 -24.55 -0.36
C ASN A 202 21.41 -24.21 -1.78
N PRO A 203 22.06 -25.15 -2.51
CA PRO A 203 22.63 -24.91 -3.83
C PRO A 203 21.58 -24.68 -4.93
N THR A 204 20.30 -24.99 -4.68
CA THR A 204 19.21 -24.80 -5.64
C THR A 204 18.34 -23.59 -5.34
N ALA A 205 18.57 -22.88 -4.23
CA ALA A 205 17.80 -21.68 -3.89
C ALA A 205 18.28 -20.46 -4.71
N PRO A 206 17.38 -19.62 -5.24
CA PRO A 206 17.77 -18.37 -5.88
C PRO A 206 18.41 -17.45 -4.84
N GLN A 207 19.68 -17.10 -5.01
CA GLN A 207 20.37 -16.14 -4.14
C GLN A 207 20.92 -14.99 -4.96
N GLY A 208 20.48 -13.77 -4.64
CA GLY A 208 21.00 -12.54 -5.22
C GLY A 208 22.49 -12.35 -4.93
N LEU A 209 23.26 -11.95 -5.94
CA LEU A 209 24.68 -11.61 -5.79
C LEU A 209 24.81 -10.16 -5.29
N SER A 210 25.50 -9.95 -4.16
CA SER A 210 26.33 -8.74 -4.01
C SER A 210 27.58 -8.95 -4.85
N ALA A 211 27.77 -8.12 -5.87
CA ALA A 211 28.81 -8.27 -6.88
C ALA A 211 30.26 -7.97 -6.40
N ASP A 212 30.47 -7.68 -5.11
CA ASP A 212 31.70 -7.00 -4.65
C ASP A 212 32.56 -7.73 -3.61
N SER A 213 32.46 -9.06 -3.49
CA SER A 213 33.22 -9.78 -2.47
C SER A 213 34.52 -10.41 -3.01
N LYS A 214 35.46 -9.59 -3.48
CA LYS A 214 36.82 -10.06 -3.91
C LYS A 214 37.69 -10.62 -2.76
N THR A 215 37.19 -10.66 -1.53
CA THR A 215 37.89 -11.11 -0.31
C THR A 215 37.20 -12.28 0.42
N VAL A 216 36.21 -12.93 -0.19
CA VAL A 216 35.51 -14.06 0.45
C VAL A 216 36.33 -15.34 0.28
N LYS A 217 36.83 -15.88 1.40
CA LYS A 217 37.58 -17.14 1.47
C LYS A 217 36.71 -18.39 1.28
N TYR A 218 35.39 -18.29 1.50
CA TYR A 218 34.43 -19.38 1.37
C TYR A 218 33.05 -18.80 1.03
N ASP A 219 32.50 -19.19 -0.12
CA ASP A 219 31.15 -18.82 -0.55
C ASP A 219 30.19 -20.00 -0.26
N PRO A 220 29.27 -19.89 0.72
CA PRO A 220 28.33 -20.97 1.03
C PRO A 220 27.38 -21.32 -0.13
N ARG A 221 27.30 -20.47 -1.17
CA ARG A 221 26.52 -20.71 -2.41
C ARG A 221 27.24 -21.59 -3.42
N GLY A 222 28.55 -21.79 -3.24
CA GLY A 222 29.40 -22.59 -4.11
C GLY A 222 29.55 -24.04 -3.67
N LEU A 223 28.76 -24.49 -2.68
CA LEU A 223 28.84 -25.86 -2.19
C LEU A 223 28.42 -26.87 -3.26
N SER A 224 29.17 -27.96 -3.36
CA SER A 224 28.70 -29.12 -4.08
C SER A 224 27.48 -29.71 -3.37
N ALA A 225 26.60 -30.42 -4.09
CA ALA A 225 25.48 -31.11 -3.47
C ALA A 225 25.93 -32.07 -2.34
N HIS A 226 27.10 -32.68 -2.49
CA HIS A 226 27.73 -33.51 -1.45
C HIS A 226 28.03 -32.71 -0.18
N ASP A 227 28.66 -31.56 -0.31
CA ASP A 227 29.05 -30.74 0.84
C ASP A 227 27.82 -30.12 1.51
N PHE A 228 26.81 -29.71 0.74
CA PHE A 228 25.53 -29.28 1.29
C PHE A 228 24.84 -30.40 2.10
N LEU A 229 24.79 -31.63 1.60
CA LEU A 229 24.20 -32.75 2.32
C LEU A 229 24.95 -33.07 3.62
N ARG A 230 26.27 -32.82 3.68
CA ARG A 230 27.08 -33.00 4.89
C ARG A 230 26.85 -31.90 5.92
N GLN A 231 26.74 -30.64 5.50
CA GLN A 231 26.66 -29.47 6.38
C GLN A 231 25.55 -28.50 5.94
N PRO A 232 24.28 -28.92 5.90
CA PRO A 232 23.16 -28.04 5.57
C PRO A 232 22.94 -27.03 6.71
N ASP A 233 22.77 -25.75 6.34
CA ASP A 233 22.40 -24.70 7.27
C ASP A 233 20.96 -24.95 7.77
N HIS A 234 20.81 -25.12 9.08
CA HIS A 234 19.51 -25.40 9.71
C HIS A 234 18.93 -24.16 10.41
N GLY A 235 19.31 -22.96 9.99
CA GLY A 235 18.78 -21.73 10.56
C GLY A 235 17.31 -21.52 10.23
N PHE A 236 16.88 -21.77 8.98
CA PHE A 236 15.50 -21.54 8.50
C PHE A 236 14.95 -20.11 8.78
N THR A 237 15.80 -19.17 9.17
CA THR A 237 15.42 -17.82 9.63
C THR A 237 15.17 -16.86 8.48
N ALA A 238 15.72 -17.12 7.30
CA ALA A 238 15.53 -16.29 6.13
C ALA A 238 14.39 -16.85 5.26
N ALA A 239 13.21 -16.24 5.35
CA ALA A 239 12.13 -16.48 4.40
C ALA A 239 12.37 -15.71 3.10
N LEU A 240 12.13 -16.34 1.96
CA LEU A 240 12.14 -15.66 0.66
C LEU A 240 11.03 -14.60 0.63
N PRO A 241 11.35 -13.32 0.29
CA PRO A 241 10.31 -12.33 0.11
C PRO A 241 9.49 -12.65 -1.14
N CYS A 242 8.23 -12.24 -1.15
CA CYS A 242 7.28 -12.52 -2.23
C CYS A 242 7.85 -12.18 -3.63
N SER A 243 8.64 -11.12 -3.75
CA SER A 243 9.22 -10.64 -5.01
C SER A 243 10.28 -11.57 -5.63
N GLU A 244 10.89 -12.48 -4.86
CA GLU A 244 11.83 -13.47 -5.43
C GLU A 244 11.08 -14.58 -6.20
N CYS A 245 9.79 -14.78 -5.90
CA CYS A 245 8.94 -15.77 -6.58
C CYS A 245 7.89 -15.14 -7.52
N HIS A 246 7.48 -13.88 -7.26
CA HIS A 246 6.40 -13.21 -7.97
C HIS A 246 6.83 -11.92 -8.67
N ASP A 247 6.52 -11.80 -9.96
CA ASP A 247 6.50 -10.52 -10.67
C ASP A 247 5.16 -9.79 -10.40
N ALA A 248 5.16 -8.97 -9.35
CA ALA A 248 3.97 -8.23 -8.96
C ALA A 248 3.52 -7.17 -9.99
N GLY A 249 4.41 -6.68 -10.86
CA GLY A 249 4.10 -5.59 -11.78
C GLY A 249 3.03 -5.98 -12.81
N GLN A 250 3.13 -7.18 -13.35
CA GLN A 250 2.20 -7.68 -14.37
C GLN A 250 0.82 -8.04 -13.80
N SER A 251 0.77 -8.59 -12.58
CA SER A 251 -0.49 -9.03 -11.97
C SER A 251 -1.28 -7.93 -11.27
N HIS A 252 -0.67 -6.76 -11.03
CA HIS A 252 -1.28 -5.65 -10.28
C HIS A 252 -1.60 -4.42 -11.13
N GLN A 253 -1.84 -4.55 -12.44
CA GLN A 253 -2.15 -3.40 -13.33
C GLN A 253 -3.39 -2.59 -12.90
N TRP A 254 -4.25 -3.18 -12.06
CA TRP A 254 -5.40 -2.50 -11.45
C TRP A 254 -4.98 -1.45 -10.41
N LEU A 255 -3.82 -1.59 -9.79
CA LEU A 255 -3.30 -0.73 -8.74
C LEU A 255 -2.49 0.42 -9.37
N PRO A 256 -2.96 1.68 -9.31
CA PRO A 256 -2.19 2.81 -9.79
C PRO A 256 -0.92 2.98 -8.95
N TYR A 257 0.16 3.47 -9.55
CA TYR A 257 1.39 3.78 -8.82
C TYR A 257 1.97 2.59 -8.02
N GLN A 258 2.13 1.44 -8.68
CA GLN A 258 2.58 0.18 -8.08
C GLN A 258 3.85 0.34 -7.23
N ASP A 259 4.88 1.01 -7.76
CA ASP A 259 6.18 1.20 -7.08
C ASP A 259 6.03 1.98 -5.76
N GLN A 260 5.10 2.94 -5.70
CA GLN A 260 4.82 3.68 -4.46
C GLN A 260 4.09 2.81 -3.43
N HIS A 261 3.20 1.92 -3.88
CA HIS A 261 2.55 0.99 -2.98
C HIS A 261 3.53 -0.06 -2.47
N PHE A 262 4.32 -0.70 -3.34
CA PHE A 262 5.26 -1.76 -2.95
C PHE A 262 6.45 -1.25 -2.12
N SER A 263 6.79 0.03 -2.22
CA SER A 263 7.80 0.65 -1.34
C SER A 263 7.26 0.97 0.06
N ARG A 264 5.94 0.96 0.27
CA ARG A 264 5.30 1.34 1.55
C ARG A 264 4.47 0.23 2.19
N LEU A 265 4.05 -0.77 1.42
CA LEU A 265 3.24 -1.89 1.85
C LEU A 265 4.00 -3.20 1.56
N SER A 266 4.08 -4.08 2.53
CA SER A 266 4.34 -5.50 2.29
C SER A 266 3.19 -6.12 1.48
N CYS A 267 3.43 -7.25 0.82
CA CYS A 267 2.38 -7.92 0.04
C CYS A 267 1.25 -8.42 0.96
N GLU A 268 1.64 -8.86 2.15
CA GLU A 268 0.82 -9.39 3.22
C GLU A 268 -0.17 -8.35 3.74
N SER A 269 0.16 -7.06 3.69
CA SER A 269 -0.78 -5.98 4.06
C SER A 269 -2.08 -6.01 3.26
N CYS A 270 -2.01 -6.45 1.99
CA CYS A 270 -3.20 -6.61 1.15
C CYS A 270 -3.72 -8.05 1.16
N HIS A 271 -2.83 -9.04 1.20
CA HIS A 271 -3.16 -10.45 1.00
C HIS A 271 -3.47 -11.23 2.28
N SER A 272 -3.14 -10.71 3.46
CA SER A 272 -3.39 -11.30 4.78
C SER A 272 -4.18 -10.34 5.68
N SER A 273 -5.11 -9.57 5.09
CA SER A 273 -5.86 -8.52 5.80
C SER A 273 -6.93 -9.04 6.77
N TRP A 274 -7.43 -10.26 6.54
CA TRP A 274 -8.32 -10.97 7.45
C TRP A 274 -7.74 -12.35 7.76
N ILE A 275 -7.63 -12.64 9.04
CA ILE A 275 -7.03 -13.86 9.56
C ILE A 275 -8.16 -14.78 9.99
N ALA A 276 -8.28 -15.92 9.31
CA ALA A 276 -9.37 -16.87 9.54
C ALA A 276 -9.24 -17.67 10.84
N GLY A 277 -8.06 -17.63 11.49
CA GLY A 277 -7.81 -18.30 12.76
C GLY A 277 -7.99 -17.40 13.98
N PRO A 278 -8.32 -17.98 15.15
CA PRO A 278 -8.29 -17.27 16.41
C PRO A 278 -6.84 -17.00 16.84
N ALA A 279 -6.64 -15.91 17.58
CA ALA A 279 -5.34 -15.55 18.12
C ALA A 279 -5.47 -14.99 19.54
N LEU A 280 -4.37 -14.98 20.29
CA LEU A 280 -4.29 -14.35 21.59
C LEU A 280 -4.54 -12.85 21.43
N ALA A 281 -5.41 -12.33 22.29
CA ALA A 281 -5.70 -10.91 22.41
C ALA A 281 -5.04 -10.33 23.65
N ALA A 282 -5.10 -11.05 24.76
CA ALA A 282 -4.43 -10.72 26.00
C ALA A 282 -4.03 -11.97 26.78
N VAL A 283 -2.99 -11.85 27.59
CA VAL A 283 -2.47 -12.88 28.49
C VAL A 283 -2.25 -12.25 29.85
N ASN A 284 -2.82 -12.81 30.90
CA ASN A 284 -2.59 -12.40 32.27
C ASN A 284 -1.76 -13.45 33.02
N LEU A 285 -0.48 -13.16 33.22
CA LEU A 285 0.47 -14.04 33.89
C LEU A 285 0.40 -13.94 35.43
N ASP A 286 -0.42 -13.04 35.98
CA ASP A 286 -0.62 -12.91 37.44
C ASP A 286 -1.55 -14.00 38.01
N THR A 287 -2.06 -14.89 37.15
CA THR A 287 -2.98 -15.98 37.47
C THR A 287 -2.36 -17.34 37.18
N ASP A 288 -2.75 -18.38 37.93
CA ASP A 288 -2.30 -19.76 37.71
C ASP A 288 -3.51 -20.71 37.60
N PRO A 289 -3.78 -21.30 36.42
CA PRO A 289 -3.07 -21.09 35.15
C PRO A 289 -3.30 -19.67 34.60
N ALA A 290 -2.40 -19.21 33.73
CA ALA A 290 -2.51 -17.89 33.10
C ALA A 290 -3.86 -17.74 32.36
N GLU A 291 -4.57 -16.64 32.63
CA GLU A 291 -5.82 -16.31 31.97
C GLU A 291 -5.53 -15.83 30.54
N LEU A 292 -6.15 -16.49 29.56
CA LEU A 292 -5.99 -16.19 28.14
C LEU A 292 -7.27 -15.58 27.59
N GLN A 293 -7.13 -14.44 26.93
CA GLN A 293 -8.21 -13.84 26.16
C GLN A 293 -7.92 -14.03 24.68
N TRP A 294 -8.93 -14.51 23.95
CA TRP A 294 -8.83 -14.80 22.53
C TRP A 294 -9.60 -13.77 21.71
N ARG A 295 -9.11 -13.49 20.50
CA ARG A 295 -9.82 -12.76 19.46
C ARG A 295 -10.09 -13.66 18.27
N GLY A 296 -11.06 -13.25 17.45
CA GLY A 296 -11.48 -14.00 16.28
C GLY A 296 -12.19 -15.31 16.61
N ILE A 297 -12.67 -15.47 17.85
CA ILE A 297 -13.54 -16.55 18.30
C ILE A 297 -14.57 -15.99 19.27
N THR A 298 -15.80 -16.49 19.19
CA THR A 298 -16.89 -16.18 20.12
C THR A 298 -17.58 -17.49 20.45
N GLU A 299 -17.53 -17.88 21.73
CA GLU A 299 -17.90 -19.23 22.17
C GLU A 299 -17.08 -20.30 21.43
N GLU A 300 -17.69 -20.99 20.46
CA GLU A 300 -17.04 -21.97 19.59
C GLU A 300 -17.02 -21.55 18.11
N LEU A 301 -17.55 -20.37 17.80
CA LEU A 301 -17.62 -19.84 16.45
C LEU A 301 -16.38 -19.00 16.15
N VAL A 302 -15.58 -19.46 15.20
CA VAL A 302 -14.44 -18.70 14.67
C VAL A 302 -14.97 -17.59 13.77
N THR A 303 -14.65 -16.35 14.11
CA THR A 303 -15.02 -15.16 13.32
C THR A 303 -13.82 -14.58 12.57
N GLY A 304 -12.60 -14.97 12.97
CA GLY A 304 -11.37 -14.37 12.49
C GLY A 304 -11.21 -12.91 12.95
N TYR A 305 -10.10 -12.28 12.59
CA TYR A 305 -9.85 -10.89 12.97
C TYR A 305 -9.08 -10.12 11.89
N GLN A 306 -9.12 -8.79 11.98
CA GLN A 306 -8.33 -7.90 11.13
C GLN A 306 -6.99 -7.59 11.80
N ALA A 307 -5.90 -7.82 11.07
CA ALA A 307 -4.56 -7.52 11.55
C ALA A 307 -4.30 -6.01 11.59
N TRP A 308 -3.46 -5.58 12.55
CA TRP A 308 -2.99 -4.20 12.61
C TRP A 308 -1.85 -4.03 11.60
N LEU A 309 -1.86 -2.93 10.86
CA LEU A 309 -0.81 -2.62 9.90
C LEU A 309 0.23 -1.70 10.57
N LEU A 310 1.42 -2.22 10.83
CA LEU A 310 2.52 -1.52 11.49
C LEU A 310 3.78 -1.55 10.63
N PRO A 311 4.71 -0.58 10.78
CA PRO A 311 5.99 -0.61 10.08
C PRO A 311 6.81 -1.84 10.47
N ASP A 312 7.27 -2.59 9.46
CA ASP A 312 8.27 -3.63 9.58
C ASP A 312 9.69 -3.03 9.71
N GLU A 313 10.71 -3.88 9.81
CA GLU A 313 12.11 -3.45 9.89
C GLU A 313 12.59 -2.67 8.65
N GLN A 314 11.91 -2.84 7.51
CA GLN A 314 12.18 -2.09 6.28
C GLN A 314 11.34 -0.81 6.17
N GLY A 315 10.52 -0.49 7.18
CA GLY A 315 9.65 0.68 7.22
C GLY A 315 8.38 0.55 6.36
N ARG A 316 8.07 -0.64 5.84
CA ARG A 316 6.81 -0.91 5.11
C ARG A 316 5.74 -1.33 6.10
N LEU A 317 4.50 -0.95 5.85
CA LEU A 317 3.39 -1.46 6.64
C LEU A 317 3.20 -2.95 6.36
N ALA A 318 3.11 -3.74 7.43
CA ALA A 318 2.90 -5.17 7.43
C ALA A 318 1.88 -5.57 8.50
N PRO A 319 1.19 -6.72 8.34
CA PRO A 319 0.19 -7.17 9.30
C PRO A 319 0.82 -7.76 10.56
N PHE A 320 0.28 -7.35 11.71
CA PHE A 320 0.65 -7.84 13.03
C PHE A 320 -0.58 -8.20 13.86
N ASN A 321 -0.44 -9.23 14.71
CA ASN A 321 -1.29 -9.41 15.86
C ASN A 321 -0.71 -8.66 17.08
N LEU A 322 -1.55 -7.91 17.78
CA LEU A 322 -1.18 -7.21 19.02
C LEU A 322 -1.70 -7.96 20.26
N ILE A 323 -0.79 -8.37 21.15
CA ILE A 323 -1.13 -9.13 22.36
C ILE A 323 -0.80 -8.28 23.59
N ALA A 324 -1.79 -8.04 24.45
CA ALA A 324 -1.56 -7.44 25.76
C ALA A 324 -1.04 -8.50 26.74
N VAL A 325 0.03 -8.22 27.46
CA VAL A 325 0.65 -9.14 28.42
C VAL A 325 0.71 -8.44 29.76
N THR A 326 -0.02 -8.97 30.74
CA THR A 326 -0.03 -8.49 32.12
C THR A 326 0.87 -9.38 32.98
N GLU A 327 1.84 -8.77 33.66
CA GLU A 327 2.79 -9.44 34.54
C GLU A 327 3.15 -8.50 35.70
N ASN A 328 3.07 -9.00 36.92
CA ASN A 328 3.27 -8.26 38.17
C ASN A 328 2.43 -6.97 38.24
N GLY A 329 1.18 -7.01 37.78
CA GLY A 329 0.28 -5.85 37.71
C GLY A 329 0.62 -4.81 36.63
N ALA A 330 1.67 -5.01 35.84
CA ALA A 330 2.04 -4.14 34.72
C ALA A 330 1.60 -4.76 33.39
N THR A 331 1.00 -3.96 32.50
CA THR A 331 0.60 -4.42 31.16
C THR A 331 1.50 -3.83 30.09
N ARG A 332 2.04 -4.70 29.24
CA ARG A 332 2.81 -4.35 28.03
C ARG A 332 2.16 -4.97 26.81
N THR A 333 2.28 -4.33 25.66
CA THR A 333 1.80 -4.91 24.40
C THR A 333 2.98 -5.47 23.61
N ILE A 334 2.80 -6.61 22.96
CA ILE A 334 3.76 -7.17 22.00
C ILE A 334 3.10 -7.32 20.64
N ALA A 335 3.88 -7.16 19.57
CA ALA A 335 3.46 -7.37 18.19
C ALA A 335 4.04 -8.68 17.65
N LYS A 336 3.20 -9.46 16.96
CA LYS A 336 3.59 -10.69 16.26
C LYS A 336 3.28 -10.55 14.78
N ALA A 337 4.32 -10.58 13.96
CA ALA A 337 4.19 -10.44 12.51
C ALA A 337 3.40 -11.62 11.93
N ILE A 338 2.68 -11.34 10.85
CA ILE A 338 1.85 -12.31 10.14
C ILE A 338 2.42 -12.41 8.71
N HIS A 339 2.75 -13.62 8.30
CA HIS A 339 3.39 -13.97 7.03
C HIS A 339 2.55 -14.95 6.20
N HIS A 340 1.66 -15.69 6.83
CA HIS A 340 0.75 -16.65 6.22
C HIS A 340 -0.68 -16.12 6.15
N ASN A 341 -1.61 -17.00 5.79
CA ASN A 341 -2.99 -16.68 5.42
C ASN A 341 -3.08 -15.84 4.15
N VAL A 342 -2.09 -16.01 3.27
CA VAL A 342 -2.01 -15.25 2.01
C VAL A 342 -3.11 -15.74 1.08
N ASN A 343 -3.98 -14.82 0.67
CA ASN A 343 -5.13 -15.15 -0.16
C ASN A 343 -5.37 -14.10 -1.26
N THR A 344 -5.71 -14.57 -2.47
CA THR A 344 -5.97 -13.70 -3.62
C THR A 344 -7.42 -13.26 -3.76
N GLN A 345 -8.37 -14.01 -3.18
CA GLN A 345 -9.81 -13.78 -3.24
C GLN A 345 -10.28 -12.76 -2.20
N THR A 346 -9.66 -12.74 -1.01
CA THR A 346 -9.92 -11.74 0.05
C THR A 346 -8.92 -10.60 0.06
N ALA A 347 -8.01 -10.55 -0.93
CA ALA A 347 -7.03 -9.48 -1.05
C ALA A 347 -7.72 -8.11 -1.14
N VAL A 348 -7.19 -7.11 -0.43
CA VAL A 348 -7.71 -5.74 -0.47
C VAL A 348 -7.48 -5.16 -1.88
N ARG A 349 -8.58 -4.93 -2.61
CA ARG A 349 -8.57 -4.31 -3.95
C ARG A 349 -9.35 -3.00 -4.03
N ALA A 350 -10.22 -2.75 -3.04
CA ALA A 350 -10.96 -1.51 -2.95
C ALA A 350 -10.04 -0.42 -2.39
N CYS A 351 -9.63 0.55 -3.21
CA CYS A 351 -8.74 1.62 -2.75
C CYS A 351 -9.27 2.39 -1.54
N GLN A 352 -10.60 2.49 -1.38
CA GLN A 352 -11.25 3.19 -0.28
C GLN A 352 -11.00 2.54 1.10
N ASP A 353 -10.73 1.22 1.15
CA ASP A 353 -10.35 0.52 2.39
C ASP A 353 -9.08 1.09 3.01
N CYS A 354 -8.21 1.67 2.18
CA CYS A 354 -6.96 2.28 2.62
C CYS A 354 -6.96 3.80 2.48
N HIS A 355 -7.70 4.41 1.55
CA HIS A 355 -7.65 5.85 1.23
C HIS A 355 -8.81 6.70 1.79
N SER A 356 -9.67 6.12 2.63
CA SER A 356 -10.76 6.86 3.29
C SER A 356 -10.42 7.25 4.73
N ASP A 357 -11.27 8.07 5.35
CA ASP A 357 -11.15 8.44 6.76
C ASP A 357 -11.37 7.23 7.70
N GLN A 358 -11.94 6.13 7.20
CA GLN A 358 -12.08 4.85 7.89
C GLN A 358 -11.05 3.82 7.43
N SER A 359 -9.87 4.29 7.03
CA SER A 359 -8.80 3.43 6.54
C SER A 359 -8.41 2.37 7.55
N LYS A 360 -8.19 1.14 7.07
CA LYS A 360 -7.60 0.04 7.86
C LYS A 360 -6.20 0.39 8.39
N LEU A 361 -5.50 1.33 7.74
CA LEU A 361 -4.20 1.83 8.18
C LEU A 361 -4.28 2.72 9.43
N LEU A 362 -5.48 3.17 9.80
CA LEU A 362 -5.74 4.05 10.94
C LEU A 362 -6.41 3.31 12.10
N GLN A 363 -6.31 1.97 12.13
CA GLN A 363 -6.84 1.17 13.22
C GLN A 363 -6.18 1.57 14.56
N PRO A 364 -6.96 1.85 15.62
CA PRO A 364 -6.40 2.27 16.90
C PRO A 364 -5.48 1.22 17.52
N ILE A 365 -4.39 1.70 18.12
CA ILE A 365 -3.38 0.94 18.85
C ILE A 365 -3.46 1.40 20.31
N THR A 366 -3.94 0.52 21.19
CA THR A 366 -4.14 0.84 22.62
C THR A 366 -2.83 1.15 23.34
N GLN A 367 -1.76 0.45 23.00
CA GLN A 367 -0.43 0.67 23.56
C GLN A 367 0.61 0.26 22.52
N ALA A 368 1.64 1.09 22.35
CA ALA A 368 2.73 0.79 21.43
C ALA A 368 3.41 -0.54 21.83
N PRO A 369 3.61 -1.48 20.88
CA PRO A 369 4.28 -2.74 21.16
C PRO A 369 5.72 -2.53 21.60
N VAL A 370 6.16 -3.21 22.66
CA VAL A 370 7.51 -3.03 23.23
C VAL A 370 8.60 -3.77 22.47
N ASN A 371 8.23 -4.77 21.65
CA ASN A 371 9.15 -5.59 20.87
C ASN A 371 9.22 -5.16 19.39
N LEU A 372 8.70 -3.98 19.06
CA LEU A 372 8.75 -3.42 17.72
C LEU A 372 9.17 -1.95 17.81
N THR A 373 10.21 -1.58 17.07
CA THR A 373 10.68 -0.19 17.03
C THR A 373 9.83 0.61 16.06
N LEU A 374 8.95 1.46 16.59
CA LEU A 374 8.11 2.34 15.79
C LEU A 374 8.81 3.70 15.54
N PRO A 375 8.56 4.34 14.38
CA PRO A 375 8.96 5.73 14.17
C PRO A 375 8.44 6.64 15.28
N ALA A 376 9.24 7.63 15.68
CA ALA A 376 8.84 8.57 16.72
C ALA A 376 7.54 9.29 16.32
N GLY A 377 6.56 9.30 17.23
CA GLY A 377 5.24 9.91 16.97
C GLY A 377 4.29 9.08 16.11
N PHE A 378 4.65 7.86 15.72
CA PHE A 378 3.77 6.98 14.93
C PHE A 378 2.46 6.66 15.64
N VAL A 379 2.41 6.64 16.97
CA VAL A 379 1.16 6.51 17.72
C VAL A 379 0.92 7.82 18.45
N VAL A 380 -0.19 8.50 18.14
CA VAL A 380 -0.59 9.75 18.80
C VAL A 380 -1.30 9.49 20.13
N ALA A 381 -1.57 10.54 20.91
CA ALA A 381 -2.14 10.44 22.26
C ALA A 381 -3.47 9.66 22.33
N ASP A 382 -4.26 9.66 21.25
CA ASP A 382 -5.54 8.95 21.15
C ASP A 382 -5.39 7.48 20.66
N GLY A 383 -4.16 6.98 20.55
CA GLY A 383 -3.85 5.62 20.07
C GLY A 383 -3.94 5.46 18.56
N LEU A 384 -4.22 6.52 17.80
CA LEU A 384 -4.30 6.44 16.34
C LEU A 384 -2.91 6.45 15.68
N PRO A 385 -2.69 5.66 14.61
CA PRO A 385 -1.49 5.74 13.81
C PRO A 385 -1.35 7.11 13.11
N ASP A 386 -0.18 7.75 13.23
CA ASP A 386 0.24 8.88 12.40
C ASP A 386 1.13 8.37 11.25
N LEU A 387 0.49 8.12 10.11
CA LEU A 387 1.16 7.68 8.90
C LEU A 387 2.17 8.72 8.39
N THR A 388 1.98 10.01 8.69
CA THR A 388 2.91 11.05 8.25
C THR A 388 4.24 10.99 9.01
N ALA A 389 4.24 10.53 10.27
CA ALA A 389 5.45 10.21 11.02
C ALA A 389 6.25 9.04 10.41
N ALA A 390 5.56 8.11 9.72
CA ALA A 390 6.17 7.09 8.87
C ALA A 390 6.52 7.59 7.44
N GLY A 391 6.33 8.88 7.17
CA GLY A 391 6.55 9.49 5.86
C GLY A 391 5.56 9.02 4.79
N ILE A 392 4.40 8.50 5.19
CA ILE A 392 3.33 8.01 4.32
C ILE A 392 2.25 9.08 4.24
N TYR A 393 1.96 9.54 3.03
CA TYR A 393 0.86 10.47 2.75
C TYR A 393 -0.24 9.76 1.98
N LEU A 394 -1.39 9.62 2.61
CA LEU A 394 -2.56 8.95 2.06
C LEU A 394 -3.48 9.98 1.40
N LEU A 395 -3.49 9.99 0.07
CA LEU A 395 -4.43 10.80 -0.71
C LEU A 395 -5.87 10.49 -0.26
N GLY A 396 -6.67 11.53 0.00
CA GLY A 396 -8.03 11.43 0.51
C GLY A 396 -8.15 11.58 2.03
N SER A 397 -7.34 10.81 2.77
CA SER A 397 -7.42 10.73 4.24
C SER A 397 -6.55 11.77 4.96
N ASN A 398 -5.31 12.01 4.50
CA ASN A 398 -4.43 13.03 5.08
C ASN A 398 -4.71 14.45 4.53
N ALA A 399 -5.95 14.74 4.13
CA ALA A 399 -6.33 16.06 3.68
C ALA A 399 -6.15 17.08 4.81
N VAL A 400 -5.26 18.07 4.63
CA VAL A 400 -5.01 19.11 5.64
C VAL A 400 -6.23 20.03 5.73
N PRO A 401 -7.01 20.01 6.83
CA PRO A 401 -8.29 20.72 6.90
C PRO A 401 -8.14 22.23 6.74
N MET A 402 -6.99 22.79 7.12
CA MET A 402 -6.69 24.21 6.96
C MET A 402 -6.69 24.63 5.49
N ALA A 403 -6.14 23.82 4.59
CA ALA A 403 -6.13 24.12 3.15
C ALA A 403 -7.56 24.16 2.59
N ASP A 404 -8.41 23.23 3.03
CA ASP A 404 -9.83 23.18 2.66
C ASP A 404 -10.61 24.36 3.23
N TRP A 405 -10.41 24.73 4.49
CA TRP A 405 -11.07 25.88 5.10
C TRP A 405 -10.68 27.21 4.45
N LEU A 406 -9.38 27.42 4.18
CA LEU A 406 -8.91 28.61 3.47
C LEU A 406 -9.46 28.66 2.04
N GLY A 407 -9.44 27.52 1.33
CA GLY A 407 -9.99 27.39 -0.01
C GLY A 407 -11.50 27.64 -0.07
N LEU A 408 -12.24 27.07 0.87
CA LEU A 408 -13.68 27.28 1.01
C LEU A 408 -14.00 28.74 1.37
N ALA A 409 -13.27 29.35 2.29
CA ALA A 409 -13.43 30.75 2.65
C ALA A 409 -13.20 31.67 1.43
N LEU A 410 -12.16 31.40 0.63
CA LEU A 410 -11.89 32.10 -0.63
C LEU A 410 -13.05 31.94 -1.62
N LEU A 411 -13.57 30.72 -1.79
CA LEU A 411 -14.70 30.46 -2.68
C LEU A 411 -15.97 31.19 -2.21
N VAL A 412 -16.32 31.08 -0.93
CA VAL A 412 -17.50 31.72 -0.34
C VAL A 412 -17.40 33.23 -0.46
N ALA A 413 -16.24 33.83 -0.16
CA ALA A 413 -16.02 35.27 -0.33
C ALA A 413 -16.19 35.69 -1.80
N THR A 414 -15.69 34.87 -2.74
CA THR A 414 -15.83 35.12 -4.18
C THR A 414 -17.29 35.05 -4.62
N VAL A 415 -18.02 34.00 -4.23
CA VAL A 415 -19.44 33.82 -4.56
C VAL A 415 -20.29 34.94 -3.95
N ALA A 416 -20.06 35.29 -2.69
CA ALA A 416 -20.76 36.39 -2.02
C ALA A 416 -20.48 37.73 -2.70
N GLY A 417 -19.22 38.00 -3.07
CA GLY A 417 -18.84 39.20 -3.81
C GLY A 417 -19.51 39.28 -5.19
N VAL A 418 -19.49 38.17 -5.95
CA VAL A 418 -20.16 38.05 -7.25
C VAL A 418 -21.67 38.25 -7.12
N PHE A 419 -22.30 37.63 -6.12
CA PHE A 419 -23.74 37.75 -5.89
C PHE A 419 -24.13 39.18 -5.49
N ALA A 420 -23.42 39.79 -4.54
CA ALA A 420 -23.66 41.16 -4.11
C ALA A 420 -23.47 42.15 -5.26
N HIS A 421 -22.39 41.99 -6.04
CA HIS A 421 -22.14 42.83 -7.20
C HIS A 421 -23.19 42.61 -8.30
N GLY A 422 -23.59 41.37 -8.57
CA GLY A 422 -24.64 41.04 -9.54
C GLY A 422 -26.00 41.62 -9.15
N MET A 423 -26.37 41.51 -7.87
CA MET A 423 -27.57 42.10 -7.30
C MET A 423 -27.55 43.63 -7.41
N GLY A 424 -26.44 44.27 -7.05
CA GLY A 424 -26.27 45.71 -7.20
C GLY A 424 -26.47 46.17 -8.65
N ARG A 425 -25.93 45.41 -9.62
CA ARG A 425 -26.11 45.69 -11.06
C ARG A 425 -27.57 45.54 -11.47
N TYR A 426 -28.24 44.49 -11.01
CA TYR A 426 -29.66 44.26 -11.30
C TYR A 426 -30.55 45.39 -10.78
N LEU A 427 -30.31 45.83 -9.53
CA LEU A 427 -31.03 46.94 -8.91
C LEU A 427 -30.75 48.27 -9.62
N ALA A 428 -29.49 48.53 -10.01
CA ALA A 428 -29.11 49.71 -10.77
C ALA A 428 -29.78 49.73 -12.15
N TRP A 429 -29.77 48.61 -12.86
CA TRP A 429 -30.44 48.46 -14.16
C TRP A 429 -31.95 48.72 -14.07
N ARG A 430 -32.62 48.21 -13.04
CA ARG A 430 -34.04 48.50 -12.77
C ARG A 430 -34.31 49.99 -12.53
N ARG A 431 -33.34 50.76 -12.02
CA ARG A 431 -33.48 52.20 -11.72
C ARG A 431 -33.15 53.10 -12.92
N LEU A 432 -32.08 52.78 -13.65
CA LEU A 432 -31.53 53.65 -14.72
C LEU A 432 -32.15 53.39 -16.10
N GLY A 433 -32.77 52.22 -16.31
CA GLY A 433 -33.24 51.83 -17.64
C GLY A 433 -32.10 51.42 -18.59
N ALA A 434 -32.45 50.92 -19.78
CA ALA A 434 -31.46 50.42 -20.74
C ALA A 434 -30.89 51.59 -21.58
N HIS A 435 -29.71 52.08 -21.21
CA HIS A 435 -28.92 52.97 -22.08
C HIS A 435 -28.36 52.16 -23.26
N ARG A 436 -28.61 52.64 -24.48
CA ARG A 436 -28.15 52.02 -25.73
C ARG A 436 -27.16 52.95 -26.41
N GLU A 437 -25.89 52.85 -26.02
CA GLU A 437 -24.81 53.44 -26.79
C GLU A 437 -24.70 52.73 -28.16
N PRO A 438 -24.39 53.46 -29.24
CA PRO A 438 -24.15 52.85 -30.55
C PRO A 438 -22.98 51.85 -30.46
N ARG A 439 -23.16 50.66 -31.03
CA ARG A 439 -22.18 49.58 -31.01
C ARG A 439 -21.84 49.11 -32.42
N ARG A 440 -20.59 48.72 -32.63
CA ARG A 440 -20.11 48.07 -33.86
C ARG A 440 -19.64 46.64 -33.58
N ARG A 441 -19.84 45.74 -34.54
CA ARG A 441 -19.40 44.34 -34.44
C ARG A 441 -17.97 44.22 -34.96
N VAL A 442 -17.04 43.76 -34.13
CA VAL A 442 -15.62 43.61 -34.46
C VAL A 442 -15.20 42.16 -34.27
N TYR A 443 -14.39 41.64 -35.20
CA TYR A 443 -13.81 40.30 -35.07
C TYR A 443 -12.64 40.34 -34.09
N MET A 444 -12.85 39.80 -32.89
CA MET A 444 -11.94 39.95 -31.75
C MET A 444 -11.07 38.70 -31.52
N TYR A 445 -11.65 37.51 -31.71
CA TYR A 445 -10.99 36.24 -31.38
C TYR A 445 -10.89 35.35 -32.61
N SER A 446 -9.68 34.90 -32.94
CA SER A 446 -9.39 33.98 -34.04
C SER A 446 -9.92 32.56 -33.77
N ARG A 447 -9.99 31.72 -34.80
CA ARG A 447 -10.43 30.32 -34.65
C ARG A 447 -9.51 29.52 -33.73
N TYR A 448 -8.20 29.75 -33.85
CA TYR A 448 -7.19 29.11 -33.02
C TYR A 448 -7.35 29.50 -31.55
N GLU A 449 -7.44 30.80 -31.24
CA GLU A 449 -7.61 31.30 -29.87
C GLU A 449 -8.86 30.69 -29.21
N ARG A 450 -9.95 30.54 -29.97
CA ARG A 450 -11.18 29.91 -29.47
C ARG A 450 -11.02 28.42 -29.19
N LEU A 451 -10.45 27.67 -30.13
CA LEU A 451 -10.21 26.24 -29.94
C LEU A 451 -9.30 25.99 -28.73
N TRP A 452 -8.19 26.73 -28.64
CA TRP A 452 -7.25 26.66 -27.53
C TRP A 452 -7.92 26.95 -26.19
N HIS A 453 -8.70 28.04 -26.11
CA HIS A 453 -9.42 28.42 -24.90
C HIS A 453 -10.42 27.33 -24.47
N TRP A 454 -11.25 26.82 -25.38
CA TRP A 454 -12.27 25.84 -25.03
C TRP A 454 -11.69 24.48 -24.67
N LEU A 455 -10.59 24.07 -25.31
CA LEU A 455 -9.83 22.89 -24.92
C LEU A 455 -9.28 23.05 -23.50
N GLN A 456 -8.65 24.19 -23.20
CA GLN A 456 -8.12 24.50 -21.88
C GLN A 456 -9.22 24.57 -20.81
N ALA A 457 -10.34 25.23 -21.10
CA ALA A 457 -11.47 25.35 -20.19
C ALA A 457 -12.11 23.98 -19.88
N ALA A 458 -12.30 23.13 -20.90
CA ALA A 458 -12.82 21.79 -20.71
C ALA A 458 -11.87 20.91 -19.88
N ALA A 459 -10.56 20.96 -20.18
CA ALA A 459 -9.55 20.23 -19.42
C ALA A 459 -9.52 20.65 -17.94
N ILE A 460 -9.49 21.96 -17.66
CA ILE A 460 -9.49 22.50 -16.29
C ILE A 460 -10.76 22.08 -15.54
N LEU A 461 -11.94 22.20 -16.17
CA LEU A 461 -13.20 21.82 -15.53
C LEU A 461 -13.22 20.33 -15.15
N LEU A 462 -12.81 19.46 -16.07
CA LEU A 462 -12.74 18.02 -15.82
C LEU A 462 -11.65 17.66 -14.79
N LEU A 463 -10.52 18.37 -14.77
CA LEU A 463 -9.48 18.25 -13.74
C LEU A 463 -9.98 18.62 -12.35
N LEU A 464 -10.77 19.69 -12.23
CA LEU A 464 -11.39 20.09 -10.96
C LEU A 464 -12.37 19.02 -10.46
N ILE A 465 -13.20 18.45 -11.36
CA ILE A 465 -14.14 17.38 -11.00
C ILE A 465 -13.39 16.12 -10.54
N THR A 466 -12.46 15.63 -11.34
CA THR A 466 -11.67 14.45 -11.00
C THR A 466 -10.82 14.66 -9.75
N GLY A 467 -10.24 15.86 -9.59
CA GLY A 467 -9.46 16.26 -8.42
C GLY A 467 -10.30 16.28 -7.13
N ALA A 468 -11.55 16.75 -7.20
CA ALA A 468 -12.47 16.71 -6.05
C ALA A 468 -12.78 15.26 -5.61
N VAL A 469 -12.95 14.35 -6.57
CA VAL A 469 -13.15 12.91 -6.27
C VAL A 469 -11.92 12.29 -5.62
N ILE A 470 -10.72 12.64 -6.09
CA ILE A 470 -9.45 12.15 -5.53
C ILE A 470 -9.21 12.73 -4.13
N HIS A 471 -9.55 14.00 -3.91
CA HIS A 471 -9.34 14.69 -2.64
C HIS A 471 -10.28 14.23 -1.53
N LYS A 472 -11.53 13.87 -1.86
CA LYS A 472 -12.54 13.42 -0.88
C LYS A 472 -13.26 12.16 -1.38
N PRO A 473 -12.58 11.00 -1.46
CA PRO A 473 -13.13 9.80 -2.09
C PRO A 473 -14.39 9.27 -1.40
N TYR A 474 -14.50 9.45 -0.08
CA TYR A 474 -15.68 9.01 0.69
C TYR A 474 -16.97 9.74 0.30
N LEU A 475 -16.88 11.01 -0.14
CA LEU A 475 -18.05 11.75 -0.65
C LEU A 475 -18.53 11.24 -2.00
N PHE A 476 -17.69 10.48 -2.71
CA PHE A 476 -17.92 9.98 -4.05
C PHE A 476 -17.70 8.47 -4.13
N ALA A 477 -18.08 7.75 -3.07
CA ALA A 477 -17.79 6.32 -2.93
C ALA A 477 -18.33 5.45 -4.10
N TRP A 478 -19.34 5.93 -4.83
CA TRP A 478 -19.91 5.30 -6.02
C TRP A 478 -19.05 5.46 -7.30
N ILE A 479 -17.97 6.24 -7.25
CA ILE A 479 -17.07 6.48 -8.36
C ILE A 479 -15.77 5.69 -8.16
N SER A 480 -15.28 5.04 -9.22
CA SER A 480 -13.99 4.35 -9.23
C SER A 480 -12.84 5.34 -8.99
N PHE A 481 -12.27 5.28 -7.78
CA PHE A 481 -11.09 6.05 -7.39
C PHE A 481 -9.90 5.86 -8.36
N PRO A 482 -9.44 4.62 -8.67
CA PRO A 482 -8.29 4.43 -9.55
C PRO A 482 -8.54 4.97 -10.96
N TYR A 483 -9.78 4.88 -11.45
CA TYR A 483 -10.15 5.41 -12.75
C TYR A 483 -10.12 6.94 -12.78
N MET A 484 -10.59 7.61 -11.72
CA MET A 484 -10.53 9.07 -11.60
C MET A 484 -9.09 9.58 -11.55
N VAL A 485 -8.20 8.88 -10.85
CA VAL A 485 -6.75 9.17 -10.87
C VAL A 485 -6.18 9.07 -12.28
N GLN A 486 -6.52 8.02 -13.04
CA GLN A 486 -6.07 7.87 -14.43
C GLN A 486 -6.58 8.99 -15.33
N ILE A 487 -7.88 9.31 -15.29
CA ILE A 487 -8.45 10.42 -16.07
C ILE A 487 -7.79 11.74 -15.69
N HIS A 488 -7.60 12.01 -14.40
CA HIS A 488 -6.98 13.24 -13.92
C HIS A 488 -5.57 13.40 -14.50
N ASN A 489 -4.76 12.33 -14.47
CA ASN A 489 -3.42 12.33 -15.04
C ASN A 489 -3.44 12.60 -16.54
N VAL A 490 -4.29 11.90 -17.30
CA VAL A 490 -4.40 12.07 -18.76
C VAL A 490 -4.80 13.51 -19.12
N LEU A 491 -5.81 14.05 -18.43
CA LEU A 491 -6.24 15.44 -18.62
C LEU A 491 -5.14 16.43 -18.23
N GLY A 492 -4.37 16.14 -17.19
CA GLY A 492 -3.23 16.94 -16.75
C GLY A 492 -2.15 17.01 -17.84
N PHE A 493 -1.83 15.88 -18.48
CA PHE A 493 -0.91 15.84 -19.60
C PHE A 493 -1.46 16.53 -20.86
N ILE A 494 -2.75 16.39 -21.15
CA ILE A 494 -3.40 17.13 -22.25
C ILE A 494 -3.27 18.64 -22.01
N LEU A 495 -3.57 19.10 -20.78
CA LEU A 495 -3.43 20.50 -20.41
C LEU A 495 -1.97 20.97 -20.49
N LEU A 496 -1.02 20.15 -20.05
CA LEU A 496 0.42 20.44 -20.13
C LEU A 496 0.88 20.61 -21.58
N VAL A 497 0.54 19.66 -22.45
CA VAL A 497 0.89 19.75 -23.88
C VAL A 497 0.22 20.98 -24.50
N ASN A 498 -1.06 21.23 -24.21
CA ASN A 498 -1.77 22.40 -24.71
C ASN A 498 -1.10 23.72 -24.26
N ALA A 499 -0.67 23.81 -23.00
CA ALA A 499 0.01 24.99 -22.46
C ALA A 499 1.39 25.20 -23.10
N VAL A 500 2.18 24.14 -23.31
CA VAL A 500 3.49 24.21 -23.96
C VAL A 500 3.35 24.64 -25.43
N LEU A 501 2.40 24.07 -26.16
CA LEU A 501 2.12 24.45 -27.55
C LEU A 501 1.66 25.91 -27.64
N ALA A 502 0.82 26.36 -26.71
CA ALA A 502 0.37 27.74 -26.66
C ALA A 502 1.50 28.72 -26.34
N LEU A 503 2.37 28.38 -25.39
CA LEU A 503 3.57 29.16 -25.08
C LEU A 503 4.45 29.29 -26.32
N PHE A 504 4.72 28.19 -27.03
CA PHE A 504 5.48 28.20 -28.27
C PHE A 504 4.82 29.08 -29.35
N TYR A 505 3.50 28.94 -29.55
CA TYR A 505 2.76 29.77 -30.51
C TYR A 505 2.87 31.26 -30.19
N HIS A 506 2.68 31.67 -28.93
CA HIS A 506 2.75 33.09 -28.54
C HIS A 506 4.16 33.67 -28.57
N LEU A 507 5.18 32.84 -28.33
CA LEU A 507 6.59 33.21 -28.52
C LEU A 507 6.91 33.39 -30.01
N ALA A 508 6.50 32.44 -30.86
CA ALA A 508 6.79 32.46 -32.30
C ALA A 508 6.02 33.55 -33.07
N SER A 509 4.77 33.82 -32.69
CA SER A 509 3.94 34.87 -33.30
C SER A 509 4.25 36.28 -32.80
N GLY A 510 5.05 36.42 -31.72
CA GLY A 510 5.29 37.70 -31.05
C GLY A 510 4.08 38.26 -30.29
N GLU A 511 2.96 37.53 -30.28
CA GLU A 511 1.73 37.89 -29.58
C GLU A 511 1.92 37.96 -28.06
N ILE A 512 3.00 37.39 -27.49
CA ILE A 512 3.29 37.44 -26.05
C ILE A 512 3.28 38.87 -25.47
N ARG A 513 3.57 39.89 -26.29
CA ARG A 513 3.52 41.31 -25.91
C ARG A 513 2.13 41.75 -25.42
N GLN A 514 1.05 41.07 -25.84
CA GLN A 514 -0.31 41.40 -25.42
C GLN A 514 -0.61 41.03 -23.96
N PHE A 515 0.19 40.12 -23.38
CA PHE A 515 0.04 39.61 -22.01
C PHE A 515 0.99 40.26 -20.99
N ILE A 516 1.96 41.08 -21.45
CA ILE A 516 2.91 41.78 -20.57
C ILE A 516 2.29 43.13 -20.15
N PRO A 517 2.11 43.38 -18.83
CA PRO A 517 1.68 44.69 -18.36
C PRO A 517 2.76 45.76 -18.65
N MET A 518 2.42 46.83 -19.35
CA MET A 518 3.36 47.95 -19.59
C MET A 518 3.51 48.81 -18.31
N PRO A 519 4.75 49.18 -17.90
CA PRO A 519 5.01 49.69 -16.55
C PRO A 519 4.64 51.16 -16.26
N ALA A 520 4.50 52.04 -17.25
CA ALA A 520 4.45 53.49 -16.98
C ALA A 520 3.16 53.97 -16.26
N ASP A 521 1.98 53.41 -16.59
CA ASP A 521 0.68 53.87 -16.05
C ASP A 521 -0.19 52.75 -15.43
N LEU A 522 0.37 51.56 -15.21
CA LEU A 522 -0.40 50.36 -14.83
C LEU A 522 -1.20 50.58 -13.53
N PHE A 523 -0.59 51.20 -12.51
CA PHE A 523 -1.23 51.44 -11.22
C PHE A 523 -2.42 52.40 -11.33
N VAL A 524 -2.30 53.49 -12.10
CA VAL A 524 -3.37 54.47 -12.30
C VAL A 524 -4.54 53.82 -13.04
N ARG A 525 -4.25 53.15 -14.16
CA ARG A 525 -5.26 52.46 -14.98
C ARG A 525 -5.96 51.32 -14.23
N MET A 526 -5.24 50.64 -13.34
CA MET A 526 -5.82 49.63 -12.44
C MET A 526 -6.81 50.26 -11.47
N PHE A 527 -6.46 51.39 -10.86
CA PHE A 527 -7.36 52.08 -9.93
C PHE A 527 -8.61 52.62 -10.63
N GLU A 528 -8.48 53.14 -11.85
CA GLU A 528 -9.61 53.53 -12.71
C GLU A 528 -10.56 52.34 -12.97
N GLN A 529 -10.01 51.18 -13.31
CA GLN A 529 -10.78 49.96 -13.53
C GLN A 529 -11.46 49.47 -12.24
N ILE A 530 -10.77 49.51 -11.10
CA ILE A 530 -11.33 49.13 -9.80
C ILE A 530 -12.48 50.07 -9.43
N ARG A 531 -12.29 51.39 -9.55
CA ARG A 531 -13.33 52.39 -9.32
C ARG A 531 -14.53 52.20 -10.24
N PHE A 532 -14.30 51.82 -11.49
CA PHE A 532 -15.37 51.47 -12.42
C PHE A 532 -16.18 50.27 -11.93
N TYR A 533 -15.55 49.14 -11.62
CA TYR A 533 -16.29 47.95 -11.16
C TYR A 533 -16.94 48.14 -9.78
N THR A 534 -16.33 48.91 -8.88
CA THR A 534 -16.87 49.12 -7.52
C THR A 534 -17.94 50.21 -7.44
N SER A 535 -17.98 51.17 -8.37
CA SER A 535 -18.92 52.29 -8.33
C SER A 535 -19.47 52.69 -9.70
N GLY A 536 -18.61 52.85 -10.71
CA GLY A 536 -18.99 53.38 -12.03
C GLY A 536 -20.04 52.54 -12.76
N ILE A 537 -19.90 51.21 -12.74
CA ILE A 537 -20.81 50.28 -13.40
C ILE A 537 -22.24 50.34 -12.84
N PHE A 538 -22.41 50.68 -11.56
CA PHE A 538 -23.72 50.86 -10.93
C PHE A 538 -24.38 52.20 -11.26
N LYS A 539 -23.60 53.16 -11.80
CA LYS A 539 -24.06 54.48 -12.22
C LYS A 539 -24.29 54.58 -13.73
N GLY A 540 -24.07 53.50 -14.48
CA GLY A 540 -24.15 53.51 -15.93
C GLY A 540 -23.02 54.29 -16.61
N ALA A 541 -21.88 54.50 -15.92
CA ALA A 541 -20.73 55.15 -16.54
C ALA A 541 -20.19 54.32 -17.72
N PRO A 542 -19.63 54.95 -18.77
CA PRO A 542 -18.97 54.23 -19.85
C PRO A 542 -17.73 53.49 -19.35
N HIS A 543 -17.34 52.41 -20.03
CA HIS A 543 -16.18 51.63 -19.64
C HIS A 543 -14.88 52.45 -19.86
N PRO A 544 -13.94 52.51 -18.90
CA PRO A 544 -12.79 53.42 -18.95
C PRO A 544 -11.75 53.08 -20.02
N PHE A 545 -11.80 51.86 -20.58
CA PHE A 545 -10.90 51.43 -21.65
C PHE A 545 -11.69 50.81 -22.79
N GLU A 546 -11.36 51.20 -24.01
CA GLU A 546 -11.90 50.60 -25.22
C GLU A 546 -11.23 49.25 -25.50
N LYS A 547 -12.03 48.29 -25.98
CA LYS A 547 -11.52 47.02 -26.48
C LYS A 547 -11.27 47.13 -27.98
N THR A 548 -10.01 46.96 -28.39
CA THR A 548 -9.63 46.79 -29.80
C THR A 548 -9.02 45.40 -30.02
N PRO A 549 -8.94 44.90 -31.27
CA PRO A 549 -8.25 43.63 -31.56
C PRO A 549 -6.80 43.58 -31.04
N GLU A 550 -6.12 44.72 -30.93
CA GLU A 550 -4.76 44.86 -30.42
C GLU A 550 -4.72 45.04 -28.89
N GLN A 551 -5.83 45.44 -28.27
CA GLN A 551 -5.99 45.66 -26.83
C GLN A 551 -7.24 44.94 -26.29
N LYS A 552 -7.23 43.61 -26.40
CA LYS A 552 -8.39 42.75 -26.03
C LYS A 552 -8.70 42.71 -24.53
N LEU A 553 -7.73 43.08 -23.68
CA LEU A 553 -7.77 42.90 -22.22
C LEU A 553 -7.68 44.23 -21.48
N ASN A 554 -8.55 44.43 -20.49
CA ASN A 554 -8.44 45.57 -19.58
C ASN A 554 -7.25 45.38 -18.60
N PRO A 555 -6.78 46.44 -17.92
CA PRO A 555 -5.61 46.37 -17.04
C PRO A 555 -5.72 45.31 -15.93
N LEU A 556 -6.90 45.19 -15.30
CA LEU A 556 -7.15 44.21 -14.23
C LEU A 556 -7.15 42.77 -14.77
N GLN A 557 -7.72 42.56 -15.95
CA GLN A 557 -7.69 41.28 -16.67
C GLN A 557 -6.27 40.92 -17.09
N LYS A 558 -5.45 41.87 -17.55
CA LYS A 558 -4.04 41.61 -17.87
C LYS A 558 -3.27 41.11 -16.65
N ILE A 559 -3.44 41.74 -15.48
CA ILE A 559 -2.83 41.28 -14.23
C ILE A 559 -3.36 39.89 -13.84
N ALA A 560 -4.67 39.69 -13.91
CA ALA A 560 -5.28 38.40 -13.59
C ALA A 560 -4.79 37.28 -14.52
N TYR A 561 -4.72 37.51 -15.83
CA TYR A 561 -4.19 36.55 -16.80
C TYR A 561 -2.68 36.34 -16.65
N PHE A 562 -1.92 37.39 -16.34
CA PHE A 562 -0.50 37.27 -16.05
C PHE A 562 -0.29 36.35 -14.84
N GLY A 563 -1.01 36.59 -13.74
CA GLY A 563 -0.97 35.73 -12.55
C GLY A 563 -1.48 34.31 -12.83
N LEU A 564 -2.56 34.16 -13.61
CA LEU A 564 -3.08 32.85 -14.00
C LEU A 564 -2.05 32.06 -14.81
N LEU A 565 -1.54 32.62 -15.89
CA LEU A 565 -0.70 31.91 -16.87
C LEU A 565 0.75 31.75 -16.42
N ASN A 566 1.27 32.64 -15.57
CA ASN A 566 2.68 32.61 -15.14
C ASN A 566 2.88 32.17 -13.68
N ALA A 567 1.82 32.14 -12.86
CA ALA A 567 1.92 31.68 -11.47
C ALA A 567 0.96 30.52 -11.18
N LEU A 568 -0.36 30.75 -11.22
CA LEU A 568 -1.34 29.77 -10.74
C LEU A 568 -1.36 28.48 -11.58
N LEU A 569 -1.46 28.60 -12.91
CA LEU A 569 -1.46 27.45 -13.83
C LEU A 569 -0.12 26.70 -13.82
N PRO A 570 1.06 27.36 -13.95
CA PRO A 570 2.34 26.67 -13.82
C PRO A 570 2.52 26.01 -12.46
N ALA A 571 2.10 26.63 -11.35
CA ALA A 571 2.21 26.04 -10.03
C ALA A 571 1.32 24.79 -9.88
N GLN A 572 0.07 24.81 -10.37
CA GLN A 572 -0.80 23.64 -10.38
C GLN A 572 -0.21 22.51 -11.22
N MET A 573 0.32 22.83 -12.40
CA MET A 573 0.92 21.85 -13.29
C MET A 573 2.21 21.27 -12.73
N LEU A 574 3.08 22.10 -12.13
CA LEU A 574 4.32 21.67 -11.51
C LEU A 574 4.06 20.76 -10.32
N THR A 575 3.17 21.16 -9.41
CA THR A 575 2.80 20.34 -8.25
C THR A 575 2.15 19.02 -8.69
N GLY A 576 1.27 19.04 -9.68
CA GLY A 576 0.66 17.83 -10.24
C GLY A 576 1.69 16.89 -10.90
N LEU A 577 2.65 17.45 -11.65
CA LEU A 577 3.74 16.69 -12.27
C LEU A 577 4.68 16.08 -11.23
N LEU A 578 4.98 16.79 -10.14
CA LEU A 578 5.79 16.28 -9.03
C LEU A 578 5.06 15.16 -8.26
N ILE A 579 3.76 15.28 -8.03
CA ILE A 579 2.93 14.22 -7.42
C ILE A 579 2.91 12.99 -8.32
N TRP A 580 2.63 13.16 -9.62
CA TRP A 580 2.68 12.07 -10.59
C TRP A 580 4.08 11.46 -10.72
N GLY A 581 5.11 12.30 -10.65
CA GLY A 581 6.51 11.93 -10.74
C GLY A 581 7.04 11.21 -9.50
N ALA A 582 6.36 11.26 -8.35
CA ALA A 582 6.82 10.64 -7.11
C ALA A 582 7.11 9.13 -7.25
N GLN A 583 6.37 8.42 -8.13
CA GLN A 583 6.64 7.00 -8.44
C GLN A 583 7.85 6.73 -9.33
N ARG A 584 8.33 7.72 -10.08
CA ARG A 584 9.48 7.56 -11.00
C ARG A 584 10.73 8.21 -10.43
N TRP A 585 10.57 9.36 -9.77
CA TRP A 585 11.63 10.19 -9.20
C TRP A 585 11.28 10.57 -7.75
N PRO A 586 11.22 9.60 -6.82
CA PRO A 586 10.84 9.84 -5.44
C PRO A 586 11.75 10.86 -4.75
N GLU A 587 13.06 10.83 -5.04
CA GLU A 587 14.04 11.77 -4.48
C GLU A 587 13.70 13.22 -4.84
N LEU A 588 13.33 13.49 -6.09
CA LEU A 588 12.93 14.82 -6.53
C LEU A 588 11.64 15.29 -5.85
N ALA A 589 10.66 14.40 -5.66
CA ALA A 589 9.46 14.75 -4.91
C ALA A 589 9.81 15.09 -3.45
N MET A 590 10.73 14.34 -2.84
CA MET A 590 11.20 14.56 -1.47
C MET A 590 11.95 15.89 -1.29
N THR A 591 12.68 16.40 -2.29
CA THR A 591 13.33 17.73 -2.19
C THR A 591 12.32 18.87 -2.04
N PHE A 592 11.09 18.68 -2.50
CA PHE A 592 9.98 19.63 -2.33
C PHE A 592 9.07 19.29 -1.13
N GLY A 593 9.55 18.47 -0.19
CA GLY A 593 8.83 18.06 1.01
C GLY A 593 7.92 16.83 0.83
N GLY A 594 8.00 16.17 -0.32
CA GLY A 594 7.22 14.96 -0.61
C GLY A 594 5.72 15.21 -0.71
N LEU A 595 4.95 14.13 -0.72
CA LEU A 595 3.49 14.19 -0.87
C LEU A 595 2.78 14.91 0.29
N VAL A 596 3.39 14.91 1.50
CA VAL A 596 2.89 15.63 2.68
C VAL A 596 2.76 17.14 2.44
N TRP A 597 3.68 17.72 1.66
CA TRP A 597 3.62 19.13 1.27
C TRP A 597 2.94 19.36 -0.08
N LEU A 598 3.26 18.52 -1.07
CA LEU A 598 2.74 18.68 -2.43
C LEU A 598 1.21 18.53 -2.49
N GLY A 599 0.63 17.58 -1.76
CA GLY A 599 -0.81 17.32 -1.75
C GLY A 599 -1.65 18.53 -1.29
N PRO A 600 -1.38 19.10 -0.10
CA PRO A 600 -2.09 20.29 0.39
C PRO A 600 -1.91 21.51 -0.51
N VAL A 601 -0.70 21.74 -1.04
CA VAL A 601 -0.45 22.88 -1.95
C VAL A 601 -1.23 22.70 -3.25
N HIS A 602 -1.20 21.51 -3.87
CA HIS A 602 -1.94 21.23 -5.10
C HIS A 602 -3.46 21.41 -4.91
N THR A 603 -3.98 21.02 -3.75
CA THR A 603 -5.39 21.18 -3.37
C THR A 603 -5.75 22.65 -3.17
N PHE A 604 -4.92 23.41 -2.46
CA PHE A 604 -5.15 24.84 -2.26
C PHE A 604 -5.14 25.63 -3.58
N LEU A 605 -4.20 25.32 -4.47
CA LEU A 605 -4.16 25.90 -5.81
C LEU A 605 -5.40 25.53 -6.64
N ALA A 606 -5.93 24.31 -6.48
CA ALA A 606 -7.19 23.91 -7.11
C ALA A 606 -8.38 24.75 -6.59
N TRP A 607 -8.46 25.02 -5.29
CA TRP A 607 -9.46 25.95 -4.72
C TRP A 607 -9.35 27.36 -5.30
N ALA A 608 -8.13 27.88 -5.44
CA ALA A 608 -7.88 29.17 -6.09
C ALA A 608 -8.34 29.16 -7.55
N PHE A 609 -8.17 28.05 -8.27
CA PHE A 609 -8.70 27.86 -9.62
C PHE A 609 -10.23 27.86 -9.67
N VAL A 610 -10.90 27.21 -8.73
CA VAL A 610 -12.39 27.25 -8.64
C VAL A 610 -12.86 28.69 -8.41
N ALA A 611 -12.25 29.42 -7.47
CA ALA A 611 -12.58 30.81 -7.21
C ALA A 611 -12.33 31.69 -8.46
N PHE A 612 -11.19 31.51 -9.13
CA PHE A 612 -10.89 32.18 -10.39
C PHE A 612 -11.96 31.87 -11.45
N LEU A 613 -12.38 30.62 -11.61
CA LEU A 613 -13.39 30.22 -12.60
C LEU A 613 -14.74 30.90 -12.34
N VAL A 614 -15.19 30.93 -11.08
CA VAL A 614 -16.43 31.63 -10.68
C VAL A 614 -16.35 33.11 -11.02
N MET A 615 -15.27 33.79 -10.63
CA MET A 615 -15.06 35.20 -10.93
C MET A 615 -14.95 35.46 -12.44
N HIS A 616 -14.21 34.61 -13.16
CA HIS A 616 -14.00 34.72 -14.60
C HIS A 616 -15.32 34.64 -15.36
N ILE A 617 -16.13 33.60 -15.10
CA ILE A 617 -17.45 33.43 -15.71
C ILE A 617 -18.33 34.64 -15.39
N TYR A 618 -18.33 35.12 -14.14
CA TYR A 618 -19.08 36.32 -13.78
C TYR A 618 -18.66 37.56 -14.58
N LEU A 619 -17.36 37.81 -14.72
CA LEU A 619 -16.85 38.98 -15.47
C LEU A 619 -17.25 38.93 -16.95
N THR A 620 -17.42 37.75 -17.55
CA THR A 620 -17.95 37.65 -18.93
C THR A 620 -19.36 38.26 -19.07
N THR A 621 -20.15 38.28 -17.99
CA THR A 621 -21.48 38.89 -17.95
C THR A 621 -21.46 40.42 -17.81
N THR A 622 -20.27 40.99 -17.56
CA THR A 622 -20.05 42.45 -17.49
C THR A 622 -19.57 43.03 -18.83
N SER A 623 -19.21 42.18 -19.80
CA SER A 623 -18.49 42.58 -21.01
C SER A 623 -19.37 43.15 -22.14
N GLY A 624 -20.70 43.15 -22.02
CA GLY A 624 -21.57 43.63 -23.09
C GLY A 624 -23.02 43.83 -22.67
N PRO A 625 -23.91 44.16 -23.63
CA PRO A 625 -25.29 44.58 -23.34
C PRO A 625 -26.16 43.45 -22.80
N LYS A 626 -25.84 42.20 -23.16
CA LYS A 626 -26.48 40.99 -22.64
C LYS A 626 -25.52 40.24 -21.72
N LEU A 627 -26.07 39.52 -20.75
CA LEU A 627 -25.30 38.64 -19.84
C LEU A 627 -24.45 37.60 -20.59
N THR A 628 -24.88 37.19 -21.79
CA THR A 628 -24.18 36.19 -22.61
C THR A 628 -23.21 36.79 -23.63
N SER A 629 -23.04 38.11 -23.69
CA SER A 629 -22.28 38.77 -24.77
C SER A 629 -20.82 38.30 -24.81
N GLY A 630 -20.14 38.23 -23.66
CA GLY A 630 -18.76 37.75 -23.60
C GLY A 630 -18.62 36.27 -24.01
N ILE A 631 -19.53 35.41 -23.54
CA ILE A 631 -19.55 33.99 -23.90
C ILE A 631 -19.77 33.83 -25.41
N LYS A 632 -20.75 34.56 -25.97
CA LYS A 632 -21.07 34.55 -27.40
C LYS A 632 -19.88 35.02 -28.24
N ALA A 633 -19.17 36.06 -27.80
CA ALA A 633 -17.95 36.52 -28.45
C ALA A 633 -16.87 35.43 -28.47
N MET A 634 -16.72 34.67 -27.39
CA MET A 634 -15.76 33.57 -27.31
C MET A 634 -16.16 32.31 -28.08
N VAL A 635 -17.43 32.17 -28.48
CA VAL A 635 -17.91 31.09 -29.35
C VAL A 635 -17.81 31.50 -30.83
N GLU A 636 -18.31 32.68 -31.18
CA GLU A 636 -18.43 33.15 -32.57
C GLU A 636 -17.17 33.87 -33.07
N GLY A 637 -16.38 34.47 -32.18
CA GLY A 637 -15.23 35.33 -32.48
C GLY A 637 -15.56 36.81 -32.64
N TRP A 638 -16.84 37.19 -32.61
CA TRP A 638 -17.29 38.56 -32.84
C TRP A 638 -17.84 39.21 -31.58
N GLU A 639 -17.39 40.44 -31.26
CA GLU A 639 -17.82 41.20 -30.08
C GLU A 639 -18.49 42.53 -30.50
N GLU A 640 -19.50 42.97 -29.74
CA GLU A 640 -20.18 44.26 -29.93
C GLU A 640 -19.55 45.33 -29.03
N VAL A 641 -18.67 46.15 -29.60
CA VAL A 641 -17.95 47.22 -28.90
C VAL A 641 -18.64 48.58 -29.08
N GLU A 642 -18.59 49.41 -28.04
CA GLU A 642 -19.11 50.79 -28.06
C GLU A 642 -18.33 51.65 -29.05
N VAL A 643 -19.00 52.57 -29.74
CA VAL A 643 -18.40 53.51 -30.69
C VAL A 643 -18.16 54.83 -29.96
N THR A 644 -16.90 55.19 -29.73
CA THR A 644 -16.49 56.53 -29.26
C THR A 644 -16.33 57.46 -30.47
N GLU A 645 -16.88 58.67 -30.39
CA GLU A 645 -16.96 59.64 -31.49
C GLU A 645 -15.60 60.22 -31.95
N GLU A 646 -14.46 59.77 -31.40
CA GLU A 646 -13.16 60.42 -31.59
C GLU A 646 -12.37 59.98 -32.85
N HIS A 647 -12.92 59.12 -33.71
CA HIS A 647 -12.23 58.65 -34.94
C HIS A 647 -12.98 58.97 -36.24
N THR A 648 -13.55 60.17 -36.33
CA THR A 648 -13.87 60.81 -37.63
C THR A 648 -13.08 62.10 -37.79
N SER A 649 -11.81 61.97 -38.20
CA SER A 649 -11.06 62.99 -38.94
C SER A 649 -9.94 62.33 -39.74
#